data_AF-A0A922CS05-F1
#
_entry.id   AF-A0A922CS05-F1
#
_cell.length_a   1.000
_cell.length_b   1.000
_cell.length_c   1.000
_cell.angle_alpha   90.00
_cell.angle_beta   90.00
_cell.angle_gamma   90.00
#
_symmetry.space_group_name_H-M   'P 1'
#
loop_
_entity.id
_entity.type
_entity.pdbx_description
1 polymer ?
#
loop_
_entity_poly.entity_id
_entity_poly.type
_entity_poly.pdbx_seq_one_letter_code
_entity_poly.pdbx_strand_id
1 'polypeptide(L)'
;MQFSPYGAGDGQNNYFQHDYRVHMNGVHNYDNKQEYMNNEQLKVMYEMRVKECQQLAEQMEKLDTEIDSLRARLAAAINDRDKAELSLQEAHHLLASSKHKLIELEQQVKNLTDKLIESDQDKEQLKLELRSANMSLQDVQQRLHTLQVAHSHDTDALFREQQDRHREEVDRLQNDLVKAKSRLDEKENEIKTLERRGMERDREKEQILVEKGAMINRLANELEAAQSRLVSGETARLKERVSQLTTERNAAKEQVKELGTKLEVTAHELVLCRNKLSATQKEYENWRTTLHQILLESMPENSYGDPPSPGKLATLKEVLSRYKLQMQKLNALQEEINKRDKKIEQHRKQESELHTKLEEQKNLEIQMNYRLTILQKKLEVLDSNSDSDLLDSYKQQNEQLQRDFEQVRAELKNLDLKYTELEMEHDKLKMEKGSRASIVQEANADLLRELERYSGQLKDTLKENGELKTLYLQACSTRDSANRELKDLQTKIQKDKDMFRSQERDLKENTEKYKQQVEKLTSDLNNAKEELDRANRRISELQNDFTNKQKEFAEKLDKYLEDEKSAMRKEMEPCSQCEKHLKHIRVLDDQLSEYTIKLAAQESNEALMKELKGKAEFFQQYIVERYKKLSELRSVATNTEENATSPHDSVSIENLVSDCDNGLAAKTALMLKEKAIRDQIAEKFTLEMKTVEMNCARRIKEIENEQLEVITKLKELVERKAQEVETLKEFIINERTKISQILEAKEGEISVLIKDHNIMQAECQKAIDTIAEWKMKAEKYKEKASHLGSLESLLRSEREDWKQRSSTCAKECQAMKAKVKELQTKLAEFEERYEKLKSEHQIIQDKYKNAKKMIICHKDYHAKKDAHINNEMNRIQDEYRQIFLKLQKQLCHHVNCRVQDDRSKGKQTQARQYQPPDYSIMIDKINQDITRLAQSQFNSEPGVDSNQ
;
A
#
# COMPACT_ATOMS: atom_id res chain seq x y z
N MET A 1 41.20 66.70 -15.75
CA MET A 1 42.07 67.75 -16.35
C MET A 1 41.81 67.76 -17.84
N GLN A 2 41.75 68.95 -18.48
CA GLN A 2 41.98 69.17 -19.92
C GLN A 2 41.05 68.43 -20.91
N PHE A 3 40.78 68.90 -22.13
CA PHE A 3 40.83 70.26 -22.73
C PHE A 3 39.77 70.29 -23.85
N SER A 4 39.13 71.43 -24.12
CA SER A 4 38.34 71.62 -25.35
C SER A 4 39.12 72.51 -26.33
N PRO A 5 39.28 72.17 -27.63
CA PRO A 5 40.18 72.88 -28.53
C PRO A 5 39.46 73.93 -29.40
N TYR A 6 40.08 75.12 -29.55
CA TYR A 6 39.83 76.15 -30.58
C TYR A 6 38.40 76.77 -30.65
N GLY A 7 38.17 78.10 -30.72
CA GLY A 7 39.08 79.25 -30.91
C GLY A 7 39.40 79.52 -32.39
N ALA A 8 39.55 80.75 -32.88
CA ALA A 8 39.28 82.09 -32.35
C ALA A 8 39.15 83.06 -33.57
N GLY A 9 38.66 84.29 -33.41
CA GLY A 9 38.40 85.15 -34.57
C GLY A 9 38.01 86.60 -34.26
N ASP A 10 38.89 87.33 -33.58
CA ASP A 10 38.80 88.78 -33.41
C ASP A 10 39.51 89.50 -34.58
N GLY A 11 39.09 90.70 -34.96
CA GLY A 11 39.97 91.62 -35.70
C GLY A 11 39.46 92.37 -36.96
N GLN A 12 39.80 93.66 -36.94
CA GLN A 12 40.25 94.52 -38.06
C GLN A 12 39.24 95.27 -38.96
N ASN A 13 39.14 96.57 -38.63
CA ASN A 13 38.79 97.70 -39.49
C ASN A 13 39.45 97.68 -40.89
N ASN A 14 38.74 98.23 -41.88
CA ASN A 14 39.25 99.25 -42.82
C ASN A 14 38.05 100.07 -43.32
N TYR A 15 37.98 101.39 -43.07
CA TYR A 15 38.63 102.52 -43.77
C TYR A 15 38.00 102.90 -45.12
N PHE A 16 37.91 104.23 -45.37
CA PHE A 16 37.07 105.01 -46.31
C PHE A 16 35.75 105.45 -45.68
N GLN A 17 35.53 106.70 -45.25
CA GLN A 17 36.25 107.98 -45.42
C GLN A 17 36.44 108.47 -46.86
N HIS A 18 35.48 109.28 -47.33
CA HIS A 18 35.74 110.35 -48.29
C HIS A 18 34.96 111.61 -47.88
N ASP A 19 35.68 112.54 -47.26
CA ASP A 19 35.24 113.92 -47.11
C ASP A 19 35.15 114.59 -48.50
N TYR A 20 34.05 115.29 -48.79
CA TYR A 20 34.13 116.47 -49.67
C TYR A 20 33.43 117.67 -49.02
N ARG A 21 34.29 118.50 -48.43
CA ARG A 21 34.05 119.82 -47.82
C ARG A 21 33.97 120.88 -48.95
N VAL A 22 33.85 122.16 -48.58
CA VAL A 22 34.04 123.36 -49.45
C VAL A 22 32.81 123.71 -50.31
N HIS A 23 32.25 124.94 -50.35
CA HIS A 23 32.68 126.25 -49.81
C HIS A 23 31.51 127.12 -49.27
N MET A 24 31.86 128.21 -48.57
CA MET A 24 30.99 129.33 -48.15
C MET A 24 31.07 130.48 -49.17
N ASN A 25 30.05 131.37 -49.23
CA ASN A 25 30.27 132.82 -49.46
C ASN A 25 29.03 133.73 -49.26
N GLY A 26 29.22 134.85 -48.56
CA GLY A 26 29.19 136.17 -49.23
C GLY A 26 27.87 136.93 -49.52
N VAL A 27 27.09 137.28 -48.49
CA VAL A 27 26.82 138.67 -48.03
C VAL A 27 26.51 139.84 -49.05
N HIS A 28 25.46 140.63 -48.72
CA HIS A 28 25.12 142.06 -49.08
C HIS A 28 24.14 142.44 -50.23
N ASN A 29 22.95 142.95 -49.81
CA ASN A 29 22.41 144.34 -49.96
C ASN A 29 22.53 145.17 -51.27
N TYR A 30 21.36 145.69 -51.74
CA TYR A 30 21.10 146.85 -52.65
C TYR A 30 21.82 146.86 -54.02
N ASP A 31 21.25 147.32 -55.15
CA ASP A 31 20.25 148.37 -55.37
C ASP A 31 19.39 148.09 -56.66
N ASN A 32 18.52 149.03 -57.04
CA ASN A 32 17.48 148.93 -58.06
C ASN A 32 17.98 148.98 -59.53
N LYS A 33 17.09 148.54 -60.45
CA LYS A 33 17.06 148.79 -61.92
C LYS A 33 17.80 147.83 -62.88
N GLN A 34 17.57 146.52 -62.82
CA GLN A 34 17.76 145.67 -64.02
C GLN A 34 16.94 144.35 -64.09
N GLU A 35 15.81 144.28 -63.39
CA GLU A 35 15.12 143.00 -63.11
C GLU A 35 14.49 142.27 -64.31
N TYR A 36 13.95 142.99 -65.31
CA TYR A 36 13.02 142.37 -66.28
C TYR A 36 13.64 141.44 -67.35
N MET A 37 14.96 141.45 -67.56
CA MET A 37 15.62 140.45 -68.43
C MET A 37 16.37 139.36 -67.65
N ASN A 38 16.65 139.57 -66.36
CA ASN A 38 17.30 138.57 -65.51
C ASN A 38 16.27 137.59 -64.93
N ASN A 39 15.05 138.05 -64.64
CA ASN A 39 14.00 137.22 -64.03
C ASN A 39 13.56 136.05 -64.96
N GLU A 40 13.38 136.28 -66.26
CA GLU A 40 13.02 135.21 -67.20
C GLU A 40 14.15 134.15 -67.32
N GLN A 41 15.43 134.57 -67.29
CA GLN A 41 16.58 133.65 -67.29
C GLN A 41 16.65 132.86 -65.97
N LEU A 42 16.44 133.52 -64.83
CA LEU A 42 16.40 132.88 -63.51
C LEU A 42 15.25 131.87 -63.40
N LYS A 43 14.07 132.20 -63.94
CA LYS A 43 12.91 131.31 -64.02
C LYS A 43 13.18 130.09 -64.90
N VAL A 44 13.80 130.26 -66.08
CA VAL A 44 14.21 129.12 -66.91
C VAL A 44 15.25 128.24 -66.19
N MET A 45 16.23 128.82 -65.50
CA MET A 45 17.17 128.03 -64.67
C MET A 45 16.47 127.32 -63.51
N TYR A 46 15.49 127.96 -62.86
CA TYR A 46 14.69 127.35 -61.80
C TYR A 46 13.84 126.19 -62.33
N GLU A 47 13.14 126.35 -63.46
CA GLU A 47 12.36 125.29 -64.10
C GLU A 47 13.25 124.13 -64.57
N MET A 48 14.45 124.40 -65.10
CA MET A 48 15.43 123.35 -65.40
C MET A 48 15.88 122.63 -64.13
N ARG A 49 16.18 123.36 -63.04
CA ARG A 49 16.65 122.76 -61.78
C ARG A 49 15.55 121.97 -61.07
N VAL A 50 14.28 122.40 -61.17
CA VAL A 50 13.12 121.62 -60.70
C VAL A 50 12.96 120.33 -61.51
N LYS A 51 13.10 120.40 -62.85
CA LYS A 51 13.07 119.19 -63.70
C LYS A 51 14.24 118.25 -63.40
N GLU A 52 15.43 118.77 -63.13
CA GLU A 52 16.60 117.99 -62.72
C GLU A 52 16.36 117.32 -61.35
N CYS A 53 15.83 118.05 -60.36
CA CYS A 53 15.44 117.47 -59.06
C CYS A 53 14.33 116.42 -59.19
N GLN A 54 13.36 116.61 -60.09
CA GLN A 54 12.32 115.61 -60.38
C GLN A 54 12.91 114.36 -61.04
N GLN A 55 13.80 114.51 -62.02
CA GLN A 55 14.50 113.39 -62.65
C GLN A 55 15.40 112.64 -61.67
N LEU A 56 16.05 113.33 -60.74
CA LEU A 56 16.82 112.72 -59.66
C LEU A 56 15.92 111.99 -58.65
N ALA A 57 14.77 112.54 -58.29
CA ALA A 57 13.79 111.88 -57.43
C ALA A 57 13.21 110.62 -58.08
N GLU A 58 12.85 110.68 -59.36
CA GLU A 58 12.43 109.51 -60.15
C GLU A 58 13.54 108.45 -60.25
N GLN A 59 14.81 108.86 -60.34
CA GLN A 59 15.95 107.94 -60.33
C GLN A 59 16.15 107.29 -58.96
N MET A 60 15.97 108.04 -57.87
CA MET A 60 15.98 107.48 -56.52
C MET A 60 14.84 106.48 -56.31
N GLU A 61 13.60 106.78 -56.71
CA GLU A 61 12.47 105.86 -56.60
C GLU A 61 12.68 104.57 -57.43
N LYS A 62 13.28 104.68 -58.61
CA LYS A 62 13.66 103.53 -59.44
C LYS A 62 14.78 102.69 -58.78
N LEU A 63 15.74 103.34 -58.11
CA LEU A 63 16.80 102.64 -57.36
C LEU A 63 16.27 101.99 -56.06
N ASP A 64 15.38 102.65 -55.32
CA ASP A 64 14.77 102.08 -54.10
C ASP A 64 13.88 100.88 -54.44
N THR A 65 13.10 100.95 -55.51
CA THR A 65 12.30 99.81 -56.00
C THR A 65 13.16 98.67 -56.56
N GLU A 66 14.32 98.96 -57.17
CA GLU A 66 15.31 97.94 -57.52
C GLU A 66 15.97 97.33 -56.27
N ILE A 67 16.31 98.13 -55.26
CA ILE A 67 16.87 97.69 -53.97
C ILE A 67 15.88 96.76 -53.25
N ASP A 68 14.59 97.09 -53.18
CA ASP A 68 13.59 96.22 -52.56
C ASP A 68 13.30 94.96 -53.40
N SER A 69 13.36 95.06 -54.73
CA SER A 69 13.35 93.87 -55.61
C SER A 69 14.56 92.95 -55.38
N LEU A 70 15.74 93.51 -55.10
CA LEU A 70 16.95 92.75 -54.77
C LEU A 70 16.89 92.17 -53.35
N ARG A 71 16.36 92.91 -52.36
CA ARG A 71 16.11 92.42 -50.99
C ARG A 71 15.11 91.27 -50.99
N ALA A 72 14.01 91.37 -51.74
CA ALA A 72 13.02 90.30 -51.86
C ALA A 72 13.63 89.03 -52.51
N ARG A 73 14.43 89.19 -53.58
CA ARG A 73 15.17 88.08 -54.20
C ARG A 73 16.20 87.46 -53.26
N LEU A 74 16.91 88.26 -52.47
CA LEU A 74 17.87 87.79 -51.47
C LEU A 74 17.17 87.00 -50.35
N ALA A 75 16.04 87.50 -49.83
CA ALA A 75 15.25 86.82 -48.81
C ALA A 75 14.68 85.48 -49.32
N ALA A 76 14.22 85.43 -50.57
CA ALA A 76 13.82 84.18 -51.22
C ALA A 76 14.99 83.19 -51.36
N ALA A 77 16.15 83.65 -51.83
CA ALA A 77 17.35 82.82 -51.98
C ALA A 77 17.89 82.29 -50.64
N ILE A 78 17.80 83.06 -49.55
CA ILE A 78 18.12 82.60 -48.19
C ILE A 78 17.12 81.53 -47.75
N ASN A 79 15.82 81.75 -47.91
CA ASN A 79 14.79 80.76 -47.56
C ASN A 79 14.95 79.44 -48.34
N ASP A 80 15.26 79.51 -49.64
CA ASP A 80 15.49 78.30 -50.45
C ASP A 80 16.83 77.60 -50.12
N ARG A 81 17.87 78.33 -49.72
CA ARG A 81 19.09 77.76 -49.12
C ARG A 81 18.75 77.03 -47.81
N ASP A 82 17.98 77.65 -46.93
CA ASP A 82 17.67 77.11 -45.60
C ASP A 82 16.79 75.85 -45.70
N LYS A 83 15.85 75.79 -46.66
CA LYS A 83 15.13 74.56 -47.04
C LYS A 83 16.08 73.47 -47.55
N ALA A 84 17.03 73.82 -48.41
CA ALA A 84 18.01 72.86 -48.94
C ALA A 84 18.93 72.32 -47.84
N GLU A 85 19.31 73.16 -46.86
CA GLU A 85 20.09 72.75 -45.70
C GLU A 85 19.29 71.84 -44.76
N LEU A 86 18.02 72.15 -44.48
CA LEU A 86 17.12 71.26 -43.74
C LEU A 86 16.95 69.90 -44.44
N SER A 87 16.70 69.89 -45.74
CA SER A 87 16.57 68.65 -46.51
C SER A 87 17.88 67.84 -46.55
N LEU A 88 19.04 68.52 -46.55
CA LEU A 88 20.35 67.86 -46.41
C LEU A 88 20.52 67.25 -45.00
N GLN A 89 20.10 67.93 -43.94
CA GLN A 89 20.13 67.41 -42.57
C GLN A 89 19.20 66.19 -42.41
N GLU A 90 17.99 66.24 -42.97
CA GLU A 90 17.06 65.10 -43.02
C GLU A 90 17.67 63.90 -43.78
N ALA A 91 18.26 64.15 -44.96
CA ALA A 91 18.94 63.11 -45.73
C ALA A 91 20.15 62.52 -45.00
N HIS A 92 20.91 63.34 -44.27
CA HIS A 92 22.00 62.88 -43.40
C HIS A 92 21.50 62.02 -42.23
N HIS A 93 20.39 62.40 -41.59
CA HIS A 93 19.78 61.59 -40.53
C HIS A 93 19.23 60.26 -41.07
N LEU A 94 18.60 60.26 -42.25
CA LEU A 94 18.13 59.05 -42.92
C LEU A 94 19.30 58.12 -43.31
N LEU A 95 20.42 58.69 -43.78
CA LEU A 95 21.64 57.96 -44.09
C LEU A 95 22.31 57.38 -42.82
N ALA A 96 22.32 58.12 -41.71
CA ALA A 96 22.83 57.63 -40.43
C ALA A 96 21.97 56.48 -39.87
N SER A 97 20.64 56.64 -39.92
CA SER A 97 19.67 55.63 -39.48
C SER A 97 19.76 54.34 -40.32
N SER A 98 19.80 54.46 -41.65
CA SER A 98 19.94 53.31 -42.56
C SER A 98 21.30 52.61 -42.40
N LYS A 99 22.41 53.34 -42.21
CA LYS A 99 23.71 52.73 -41.86
C LYS A 99 23.66 51.97 -40.53
N HIS A 100 23.02 52.53 -39.50
CA HIS A 100 22.87 51.85 -38.22
C HIS A 100 22.03 50.56 -38.36
N LYS A 101 20.92 50.61 -39.10
CA LYS A 101 20.07 49.44 -39.36
C LYS A 101 20.79 48.38 -40.20
N LEU A 102 21.64 48.80 -41.15
CA LEU A 102 22.46 47.88 -41.94
C LEU A 102 23.48 47.14 -41.06
N ILE A 103 24.19 47.85 -40.17
CA ILE A 103 25.11 47.24 -39.20
C ILE A 103 24.38 46.29 -38.23
N GLU A 104 23.18 46.65 -37.78
CA GLU A 104 22.35 45.77 -36.94
C GLU A 104 21.96 44.48 -37.68
N LEU A 105 21.60 44.58 -38.96
CA LEU A 105 21.27 43.42 -39.80
C LEU A 105 22.50 42.58 -40.13
N GLU A 106 23.65 43.17 -40.40
CA GLU A 106 24.93 42.46 -40.58
C GLU A 106 25.30 41.68 -39.32
N GLN A 107 25.14 42.28 -38.12
CA GLN A 107 25.38 41.58 -36.86
C GLN A 107 24.35 40.47 -36.61
N GLN A 108 23.09 40.62 -37.01
CA GLN A 108 22.09 39.54 -36.95
C GLN A 108 22.42 38.39 -37.91
N VAL A 109 22.79 38.69 -39.15
CA VAL A 109 23.23 37.69 -40.15
C VAL A 109 24.49 36.96 -39.66
N LYS A 110 25.45 37.67 -39.07
CA LYS A 110 26.62 37.05 -38.44
C LYS A 110 26.22 36.12 -37.29
N ASN A 111 25.40 36.59 -36.35
CA ASN A 111 24.93 35.78 -35.22
C ASN A 111 24.16 34.52 -35.67
N LEU A 112 23.44 34.58 -36.80
CA LEU A 112 22.77 33.42 -37.40
C LEU A 112 23.76 32.48 -38.10
N THR A 113 24.81 33.03 -38.73
CA THR A 113 25.88 32.26 -39.38
C THR A 113 26.72 31.50 -38.35
N ASP A 114 27.12 32.17 -37.27
CA ASP A 114 27.88 31.57 -36.17
C ASP A 114 27.08 30.40 -35.54
N LYS A 115 25.77 30.58 -35.32
CA LYS A 115 24.86 29.51 -34.84
C LYS A 115 24.62 28.38 -35.84
N LEU A 116 24.65 28.66 -37.14
CA LEU A 116 24.54 27.62 -38.17
C LEU A 116 25.81 26.74 -38.17
N ILE A 117 26.98 27.36 -38.00
CA ILE A 117 28.27 26.65 -37.87
C ILE A 117 28.28 25.79 -36.59
N GLU A 118 27.83 26.34 -35.46
CA GLU A 118 27.66 25.60 -34.19
C GLU A 118 26.74 24.39 -34.37
N SER A 119 25.55 24.59 -34.98
CA SER A 119 24.60 23.51 -35.24
C SER A 119 25.09 22.44 -36.24
N ASP A 120 25.97 22.79 -37.18
CA ASP A 120 26.59 21.81 -38.09
C ASP A 120 27.76 21.04 -37.42
N GLN A 121 28.46 21.66 -36.46
CA GLN A 121 29.46 20.99 -35.63
C GLN A 121 28.80 19.96 -34.70
N ASP A 122 27.74 20.34 -33.98
CA ASP A 122 26.93 19.42 -33.15
C ASP A 122 26.40 18.23 -33.97
N LYS A 123 25.98 18.51 -35.20
CA LYS A 123 25.45 17.49 -36.14
C LYS A 123 26.52 16.52 -36.64
N GLU A 124 27.78 16.92 -36.81
CA GLU A 124 28.87 15.97 -37.05
C GLU A 124 29.31 15.23 -35.78
N GLN A 125 29.30 15.89 -34.61
CA GLN A 125 29.55 15.23 -33.32
C GLN A 125 28.53 14.11 -33.05
N LEU A 126 27.23 14.39 -33.22
CA LEU A 126 26.17 13.39 -33.10
C LEU A 126 26.30 12.25 -34.13
N LYS A 127 26.84 12.51 -35.34
CA LYS A 127 27.17 11.44 -36.31
C LYS A 127 28.36 10.60 -35.86
N LEU A 128 29.36 11.17 -35.19
CA LEU A 128 30.49 10.41 -34.63
C LEU A 128 30.04 9.54 -33.45
N GLU A 129 29.22 10.08 -32.57
CA GLU A 129 28.60 9.34 -31.45
C GLU A 129 27.69 8.21 -31.96
N LEU A 130 26.86 8.46 -32.98
CA LEU A 130 26.04 7.43 -33.61
C LEU A 130 26.86 6.31 -34.26
N ARG A 131 28.00 6.62 -34.90
CA ARG A 131 28.93 5.60 -35.41
C ARG A 131 29.53 4.78 -34.26
N SER A 132 29.97 5.42 -33.18
CA SER A 132 30.52 4.76 -31.99
C SER A 132 29.51 3.84 -31.31
N ALA A 133 28.26 4.31 -31.16
CA ALA A 133 27.15 3.52 -30.62
C ALA A 133 26.82 2.32 -31.51
N ASN A 134 26.79 2.49 -32.84
CA ASN A 134 26.55 1.39 -33.78
C ASN A 134 27.68 0.35 -33.78
N MET A 135 28.95 0.77 -33.69
CA MET A 135 30.07 -0.16 -33.51
C MET A 135 29.96 -0.93 -32.19
N SER A 136 29.64 -0.23 -31.09
CA SER A 136 29.44 -0.84 -29.78
C SER A 136 28.27 -1.85 -29.77
N LEU A 137 27.19 -1.53 -30.49
CA LEU A 137 26.04 -2.42 -30.67
C LEU A 137 26.42 -3.65 -31.50
N GLN A 138 27.19 -3.48 -32.58
CA GLN A 138 27.68 -4.60 -33.39
C GLN A 138 28.60 -5.53 -32.58
N ASP A 139 29.50 -4.96 -31.75
CA ASP A 139 30.35 -5.71 -30.82
C ASP A 139 29.53 -6.54 -29.82
N VAL A 140 28.49 -5.93 -29.23
CA VAL A 140 27.56 -6.61 -28.32
C VAL A 140 26.74 -7.68 -29.04
N GLN A 141 26.28 -7.43 -30.27
CA GLN A 141 25.56 -8.41 -31.09
C GLN A 141 26.46 -9.60 -31.48
N GLN A 142 27.73 -9.37 -31.83
CA GLN A 142 28.67 -10.43 -32.15
C GLN A 142 29.03 -11.26 -30.90
N ARG A 143 29.22 -10.62 -29.74
CA ARG A 143 29.39 -11.31 -28.45
C ARG A 143 28.15 -12.11 -28.07
N LEU A 144 26.96 -11.54 -28.22
CA LEU A 144 25.69 -12.22 -27.98
C LEU A 144 25.51 -13.43 -28.91
N HIS A 145 25.80 -13.30 -30.20
CA HIS A 145 25.73 -14.41 -31.15
C HIS A 145 26.74 -15.51 -30.81
N THR A 146 27.98 -15.14 -30.46
CA THR A 146 29.01 -16.10 -30.00
C THR A 146 28.57 -16.82 -28.73
N LEU A 147 28.00 -16.09 -27.75
CA LEU A 147 27.42 -16.65 -26.54
C LEU A 147 26.20 -17.54 -26.82
N GLN A 148 25.35 -17.19 -27.78
CA GLN A 148 24.19 -17.99 -28.19
C GLN A 148 24.61 -19.30 -28.87
N VAL A 149 25.63 -19.27 -29.73
CA VAL A 149 26.18 -20.48 -30.36
C VAL A 149 26.84 -21.37 -29.29
N ALA A 150 27.67 -20.82 -28.42
CA ALA A 150 28.27 -21.56 -27.31
C ALA A 150 27.22 -22.13 -26.34
N HIS A 151 26.24 -21.33 -25.92
CA HIS A 151 25.13 -21.81 -25.10
C HIS A 151 24.33 -22.88 -25.82
N SER A 152 23.99 -22.76 -27.12
CA SER A 152 23.13 -23.75 -27.77
C SER A 152 23.64 -25.20 -27.65
N HIS A 153 24.97 -25.39 -27.66
CA HIS A 153 25.57 -26.70 -27.45
C HIS A 153 25.54 -27.13 -25.98
N ASP A 154 25.99 -26.27 -25.07
CA ASP A 154 26.16 -26.62 -23.65
C ASP A 154 24.85 -26.57 -22.85
N THR A 155 23.89 -25.72 -23.23
CA THR A 155 22.54 -25.72 -22.66
C THR A 155 21.75 -26.93 -23.13
N ASP A 156 21.89 -27.39 -24.37
CA ASP A 156 21.22 -28.64 -24.78
C ASP A 156 21.83 -29.87 -24.10
N ALA A 157 23.11 -29.83 -23.71
CA ALA A 157 23.70 -30.84 -22.83
C ALA A 157 23.14 -30.73 -21.40
N LEU A 158 23.20 -29.54 -20.78
CA LEU A 158 22.70 -29.28 -19.42
C LEU A 158 21.19 -29.50 -19.28
N PHE A 159 20.37 -29.20 -20.30
CA PHE A 159 18.93 -29.46 -20.26
C PHE A 159 18.63 -30.95 -20.28
N ARG A 160 19.37 -31.76 -21.05
CA ARG A 160 19.25 -33.23 -21.00
C ARG A 160 19.71 -33.77 -19.65
N GLU A 161 20.87 -33.33 -19.15
CA GLU A 161 21.37 -33.74 -17.83
C GLU A 161 20.41 -33.35 -16.68
N GLN A 162 19.81 -32.16 -16.72
CA GLN A 162 18.80 -31.73 -15.76
C GLN A 162 17.47 -32.49 -15.94
N GLN A 163 17.06 -32.80 -17.17
CA GLN A 163 15.86 -33.59 -17.45
C GLN A 163 16.01 -35.03 -16.96
N ASP A 164 17.18 -35.64 -17.13
CA ASP A 164 17.47 -36.98 -16.65
C ASP A 164 17.67 -37.00 -15.13
N ARG A 165 18.37 -36.03 -14.53
CA ARG A 165 18.42 -35.88 -13.06
C ARG A 165 17.03 -35.64 -12.45
N HIS A 166 16.16 -34.88 -13.11
CA HIS A 166 14.77 -34.71 -12.67
C HIS A 166 13.94 -35.99 -12.84
N ARG A 167 14.15 -36.76 -13.92
CA ARG A 167 13.55 -38.10 -14.09
C ARG A 167 13.97 -39.04 -12.97
N GLU A 168 15.26 -39.15 -12.68
CA GLU A 168 15.80 -39.96 -11.57
C GLU A 168 15.25 -39.52 -10.21
N GLU A 169 15.09 -38.22 -9.99
CA GLU A 169 14.50 -37.69 -8.75
C GLU A 169 13.00 -38.01 -8.65
N VAL A 170 12.23 -37.88 -9.75
CA VAL A 170 10.82 -38.29 -9.80
C VAL A 170 10.68 -39.79 -9.59
N ASP A 171 11.49 -40.63 -10.24
CA ASP A 171 11.48 -42.08 -10.06
C ASP A 171 11.87 -42.46 -8.62
N ARG A 172 12.84 -41.77 -8.00
CA ARG A 172 13.22 -41.96 -6.60
C ARG A 172 12.07 -41.59 -5.65
N LEU A 173 11.51 -40.39 -5.80
CA LEU A 173 10.38 -39.90 -5.00
C LEU A 173 9.13 -40.77 -5.18
N GLN A 174 8.87 -41.29 -6.37
CA GLN A 174 7.75 -42.19 -6.63
C GLN A 174 7.98 -43.58 -6.03
N ASN A 175 9.21 -44.11 -6.06
CA ASN A 175 9.57 -45.33 -5.32
C ASN A 175 9.44 -45.15 -3.81
N ASP A 176 9.87 -44.01 -3.26
CA ASP A 176 9.76 -43.73 -1.83
C ASP A 176 8.31 -43.44 -1.40
N LEU A 177 7.48 -42.85 -2.27
CA LEU A 177 6.03 -42.73 -2.08
C LEU A 177 5.33 -44.10 -2.10
N VAL A 178 5.76 -45.03 -2.97
CA VAL A 178 5.26 -46.42 -2.98
C VAL A 178 5.64 -47.15 -1.69
N LYS A 179 6.87 -47.00 -1.19
CA LYS A 179 7.30 -47.56 0.12
C LYS A 179 6.56 -46.92 1.30
N ALA A 180 6.32 -45.61 1.25
CA ALA A 180 5.56 -44.90 2.28
C ALA A 180 4.10 -45.37 2.27
N LYS A 181 3.51 -45.59 1.09
CA LYS A 181 2.17 -46.16 0.95
C LYS A 181 2.11 -47.60 1.47
N SER A 182 3.04 -48.49 1.10
CA SER A 182 2.99 -49.88 1.59
C SER A 182 3.10 -49.94 3.12
N ARG A 183 3.95 -49.11 3.73
CA ARG A 183 4.04 -48.96 5.20
C ARG A 183 2.75 -48.40 5.82
N LEU A 184 2.04 -47.51 5.13
CA LEU A 184 0.74 -47.00 5.57
C LEU A 184 -0.33 -48.10 5.49
N ASP A 185 -0.38 -48.83 4.37
CA ASP A 185 -1.29 -49.97 4.17
C ASP A 185 -1.02 -51.08 5.22
N GLU A 186 0.25 -51.37 5.54
CA GLU A 186 0.67 -52.26 6.63
C GLU A 186 0.15 -51.78 8.00
N LYS A 187 0.34 -50.48 8.31
CA LYS A 187 -0.11 -49.89 9.59
C LYS A 187 -1.63 -49.81 9.70
N GLU A 188 -2.35 -49.56 8.61
CA GLU A 188 -3.81 -49.60 8.57
C GLU A 188 -4.33 -51.03 8.85
N ASN A 189 -3.67 -52.06 8.33
CA ASN A 189 -3.99 -53.46 8.61
C ASN A 189 -3.63 -53.90 10.05
N GLU A 190 -2.57 -53.35 10.62
CA GLU A 190 -2.24 -53.50 12.05
C GLU A 190 -3.32 -52.85 12.94
N ILE A 191 -3.72 -51.61 12.65
CA ILE A 191 -4.80 -50.90 13.35
C ILE A 191 -6.10 -51.70 13.29
N LYS A 192 -6.57 -52.12 12.09
CA LYS A 192 -7.77 -52.97 11.93
C LYS A 192 -7.71 -54.28 12.73
N THR A 193 -6.50 -54.79 12.97
CA THR A 193 -6.30 -56.01 13.77
C THR A 193 -6.31 -55.71 15.27
N LEU A 194 -5.76 -54.58 15.71
CA LEU A 194 -5.83 -54.11 17.09
C LEU A 194 -7.25 -53.70 17.49
N GLU A 195 -7.99 -53.02 16.60
CA GLU A 195 -9.41 -52.70 16.77
C GLU A 195 -10.25 -53.96 16.97
N ARG A 196 -10.03 -55.00 16.13
CA ARG A 196 -10.71 -56.30 16.26
C ARG A 196 -10.45 -56.94 17.62
N ARG A 197 -9.19 -56.96 18.08
CA ARG A 197 -8.80 -57.44 19.43
C ARG A 197 -9.29 -56.52 20.57
N GLY A 198 -9.60 -55.26 20.28
CA GLY A 198 -10.29 -54.35 21.20
C GLY A 198 -11.73 -54.83 21.42
N MET A 199 -12.51 -54.88 20.34
CA MET A 199 -13.90 -55.34 20.36
C MET A 199 -14.06 -56.76 20.90
N GLU A 200 -13.09 -57.65 20.66
CA GLU A 200 -13.08 -59.02 21.18
C GLU A 200 -12.92 -59.05 22.71
N ARG A 201 -11.94 -58.33 23.26
CA ARG A 201 -11.77 -58.18 24.72
C ARG A 201 -12.91 -57.41 25.38
N ASP A 202 -13.57 -56.49 24.67
CA ASP A 202 -14.72 -55.77 25.22
C ASP A 202 -15.97 -56.66 25.27
N ARG A 203 -16.18 -57.55 24.29
CA ARG A 203 -17.20 -58.62 24.39
C ARG A 203 -16.88 -59.62 25.51
N GLU A 204 -15.61 -59.98 25.69
CA GLU A 204 -15.17 -60.84 26.80
C GLU A 204 -15.47 -60.21 28.17
N LYS A 205 -15.18 -58.90 28.34
CA LYS A 205 -15.58 -58.15 29.54
C LYS A 205 -17.10 -58.11 29.72
N GLU A 206 -17.86 -57.88 28.65
CA GLU A 206 -19.32 -57.85 28.69
C GLU A 206 -19.88 -59.20 29.14
N GLN A 207 -19.38 -60.31 28.58
CA GLN A 207 -19.73 -61.67 29.01
C GLN A 207 -19.40 -61.89 30.49
N ILE A 208 -18.18 -61.53 30.94
CA ILE A 208 -17.78 -61.65 32.36
C ILE A 208 -18.67 -60.80 33.28
N LEU A 209 -19.14 -59.63 32.83
CA LEU A 209 -20.09 -58.80 33.57
C LEU A 209 -21.49 -59.43 33.63
N VAL A 210 -21.96 -60.05 32.54
CA VAL A 210 -23.23 -60.81 32.52
C VAL A 210 -23.16 -62.03 33.43
N GLU A 211 -22.07 -62.79 33.40
CA GLU A 211 -21.84 -63.96 34.27
C GLU A 211 -21.77 -63.56 35.75
N LYS A 212 -21.05 -62.47 36.08
CA LYS A 212 -21.01 -61.92 37.43
C LYS A 212 -22.37 -61.38 37.88
N GLY A 213 -23.11 -60.71 37.01
CA GLY A 213 -24.48 -60.27 37.29
C GLY A 213 -25.42 -61.43 37.58
N ALA A 214 -25.33 -62.52 36.80
CA ALA A 214 -26.08 -63.75 37.04
C ALA A 214 -25.69 -64.42 38.37
N MET A 215 -24.39 -64.41 38.74
CA MET A 215 -23.92 -64.90 40.04
C MET A 215 -24.43 -64.04 41.21
N ILE A 216 -24.36 -62.71 41.10
CA ILE A 216 -24.90 -61.79 42.11
C ILE A 216 -26.39 -62.01 42.31
N ASN A 217 -27.17 -62.18 41.22
CA ASN A 217 -28.60 -62.44 41.32
C ASN A 217 -28.92 -63.79 41.99
N ARG A 218 -28.11 -64.84 41.78
CA ARG A 218 -28.25 -66.11 42.52
C ARG A 218 -27.99 -65.93 44.01
N LEU A 219 -26.87 -65.28 44.36
CA LEU A 219 -26.51 -65.01 45.76
C LEU A 219 -27.52 -64.10 46.47
N ALA A 220 -28.13 -63.15 45.76
CA ALA A 220 -29.21 -62.31 46.28
C ALA A 220 -30.47 -63.14 46.58
N ASN A 221 -30.90 -64.00 45.65
CA ASN A 221 -32.04 -64.90 45.85
C ASN A 221 -31.80 -65.90 47.01
N GLU A 222 -30.57 -66.43 47.13
CA GLU A 222 -30.18 -67.32 48.23
C GLU A 222 -30.18 -66.59 49.58
N LEU A 223 -29.69 -65.34 49.61
CA LEU A 223 -29.70 -64.48 50.80
C LEU A 223 -31.14 -64.11 51.21
N GLU A 224 -32.00 -63.72 50.27
CA GLU A 224 -33.41 -63.41 50.53
C GLU A 224 -34.17 -64.65 51.05
N ALA A 225 -33.91 -65.83 50.48
CA ALA A 225 -34.47 -67.09 50.96
C ALA A 225 -33.98 -67.45 52.37
N ALA A 226 -32.72 -67.16 52.71
CA ALA A 226 -32.17 -67.38 54.06
C ALA A 226 -32.73 -66.38 55.08
N GLN A 227 -32.82 -65.10 54.72
CA GLN A 227 -33.41 -64.04 55.55
C GLN A 227 -34.90 -64.30 55.80
N SER A 228 -35.65 -64.72 54.78
CA SER A 228 -37.07 -65.07 54.91
C SER A 228 -37.30 -66.16 55.97
N ARG A 229 -36.50 -67.24 55.95
CA ARG A 229 -36.56 -68.33 56.95
C ARG A 229 -36.28 -67.84 58.37
N LEU A 230 -35.29 -66.96 58.54
CA LEU A 230 -34.94 -66.34 59.83
C LEU A 230 -36.06 -65.46 60.39
N VAL A 231 -36.68 -64.64 59.54
CA VAL A 231 -37.70 -63.66 59.97
C VAL A 231 -39.05 -64.32 60.28
N SER A 232 -39.45 -65.36 59.53
CA SER A 232 -40.81 -65.92 59.61
C SER A 232 -41.01 -67.04 60.65
N GLY A 233 -39.94 -67.67 61.13
CA GLY A 233 -40.03 -68.92 61.91
C GLY A 233 -40.15 -68.73 63.42
N GLU A 234 -39.03 -68.39 64.08
CA GLU A 234 -38.88 -68.55 65.54
C GLU A 234 -39.00 -67.23 66.30
N THR A 235 -38.46 -66.13 65.75
CA THR A 235 -38.44 -64.82 66.44
C THR A 235 -39.83 -64.27 66.70
N ALA A 236 -40.80 -64.52 65.81
CA ALA A 236 -42.20 -64.15 66.01
C ALA A 236 -42.81 -64.92 67.21
N ARG A 237 -42.66 -66.25 67.23
CA ARG A 237 -43.15 -67.13 68.30
C ARG A 237 -42.51 -66.81 69.66
N LEU A 238 -41.22 -66.49 69.69
CA LEU A 238 -40.56 -66.04 70.93
C LEU A 238 -41.13 -64.71 71.44
N LYS A 239 -41.37 -63.72 70.56
CA LYS A 239 -41.95 -62.42 70.96
C LYS A 239 -43.35 -62.59 71.56
N GLU A 240 -44.20 -63.41 70.93
CA GLU A 240 -45.53 -63.73 71.43
C GLU A 240 -45.46 -64.39 72.82
N ARG A 241 -44.59 -65.41 72.98
CA ARG A 241 -44.40 -66.12 74.25
C ARG A 241 -43.87 -65.23 75.37
N VAL A 242 -42.93 -64.32 75.06
CA VAL A 242 -42.40 -63.33 76.01
C VAL A 242 -43.46 -62.30 76.41
N SER A 243 -44.32 -61.88 75.48
CA SER A 243 -45.44 -60.98 75.78
C SER A 243 -46.43 -61.63 76.77
N GLN A 244 -46.82 -62.87 76.49
CA GLN A 244 -47.74 -63.67 77.32
C GLN A 244 -47.21 -63.86 78.75
N LEU A 245 -45.96 -64.29 78.91
CA LEU A 245 -45.30 -64.41 80.22
C LEU A 245 -45.17 -63.05 80.95
N THR A 246 -45.03 -61.94 80.21
CA THR A 246 -44.95 -60.59 80.80
C THR A 246 -46.30 -60.15 81.39
N THR A 247 -47.42 -60.49 80.72
CA THR A 247 -48.77 -60.26 81.26
C THR A 247 -49.05 -61.12 82.50
N GLU A 248 -48.71 -62.40 82.49
CA GLU A 248 -48.88 -63.31 83.63
C GLU A 248 -48.09 -62.82 84.86
N ARG A 249 -46.83 -62.45 84.68
CA ARG A 249 -45.97 -61.84 85.71
C ARG A 249 -46.58 -60.57 86.32
N ASN A 250 -47.22 -59.73 85.50
CA ASN A 250 -47.81 -58.48 85.96
C ASN A 250 -49.07 -58.73 86.82
N ALA A 251 -49.92 -59.68 86.41
CA ALA A 251 -51.09 -60.08 87.20
C ALA A 251 -50.70 -60.64 88.58
N ALA A 252 -49.68 -61.52 88.62
CA ALA A 252 -49.14 -62.04 89.87
C ALA A 252 -48.57 -60.94 90.79
N LYS A 253 -47.94 -59.90 90.22
CA LYS A 253 -47.41 -58.77 91.00
C LYS A 253 -48.50 -57.96 91.70
N GLU A 254 -49.64 -57.72 91.04
CA GLU A 254 -50.75 -57.00 91.66
C GLU A 254 -51.46 -57.85 92.73
N GLN A 255 -51.57 -59.17 92.55
CA GLN A 255 -52.06 -60.06 93.62
C GLN A 255 -51.16 -60.02 94.87
N VAL A 256 -49.83 -60.03 94.71
CA VAL A 256 -48.89 -59.89 95.84
C VAL A 256 -49.04 -58.54 96.54
N LYS A 257 -49.28 -57.46 95.77
CA LYS A 257 -49.50 -56.10 96.29
C LYS A 257 -50.83 -55.98 97.07
N GLU A 258 -51.91 -56.62 96.59
CA GLU A 258 -53.19 -56.70 97.29
C GLU A 258 -53.11 -57.53 98.58
N LEU A 259 -52.34 -58.62 98.58
CA LEU A 259 -52.07 -59.40 99.80
C LEU A 259 -51.21 -58.60 100.79
N GLY A 260 -50.28 -57.78 100.31
CA GLY A 260 -49.49 -56.85 101.11
C GLY A 260 -50.36 -55.83 101.86
N THR A 261 -51.26 -55.12 101.17
CA THR A 261 -52.13 -54.13 101.82
C THR A 261 -53.12 -54.78 102.80
N LYS A 262 -53.60 -56.00 102.53
CA LYS A 262 -54.40 -56.78 103.49
C LYS A 262 -53.61 -57.12 104.75
N LEU A 263 -52.35 -57.54 104.62
CA LEU A 263 -51.47 -57.82 105.76
C LEU A 263 -51.17 -56.55 106.58
N GLU A 264 -50.94 -55.41 105.93
CA GLU A 264 -50.77 -54.10 106.59
C GLU A 264 -52.01 -53.70 107.40
N VAL A 265 -53.21 -53.90 106.86
CA VAL A 265 -54.47 -53.65 107.58
C VAL A 265 -54.59 -54.54 108.81
N THR A 266 -54.40 -55.87 108.68
CA THR A 266 -54.48 -56.78 109.84
C THR A 266 -53.39 -56.50 110.88
N ALA A 267 -52.18 -56.10 110.47
CA ALA A 267 -51.14 -55.64 111.39
C ALA A 267 -51.56 -54.35 112.11
N HIS A 268 -52.22 -53.41 111.42
CA HIS A 268 -52.75 -52.19 112.03
C HIS A 268 -53.91 -52.48 113.00
N GLU A 269 -54.78 -53.44 112.71
CA GLU A 269 -55.84 -53.90 113.61
C GLU A 269 -55.27 -54.53 114.89
N LEU A 270 -54.22 -55.37 114.78
CA LEU A 270 -53.52 -55.91 115.94
C LEU A 270 -52.82 -54.81 116.78
N VAL A 271 -52.24 -53.81 116.11
CA VAL A 271 -51.71 -52.61 116.78
C VAL A 271 -52.83 -51.82 117.46
N LEU A 272 -54.02 -51.69 116.87
CA LEU A 272 -55.18 -51.05 117.50
C LEU A 272 -55.70 -51.84 118.71
N CYS A 273 -55.70 -53.18 118.68
CA CYS A 273 -56.02 -54.01 119.83
C CYS A 273 -55.00 -53.84 120.97
N ARG A 274 -53.70 -53.89 120.67
CA ARG A 274 -52.62 -53.59 121.62
C ARG A 274 -52.76 -52.16 122.18
N ASN A 275 -53.04 -51.19 121.33
CA ASN A 275 -53.16 -49.80 121.72
C ASN A 275 -54.43 -49.55 122.55
N LYS A 276 -55.53 -50.26 122.32
CA LYS A 276 -56.72 -50.23 123.20
C LYS A 276 -56.42 -50.81 124.58
N LEU A 277 -55.66 -51.92 124.65
CA LEU A 277 -55.20 -52.49 125.92
C LEU A 277 -54.27 -51.53 126.68
N SER A 278 -53.36 -50.87 125.94
CA SER A 278 -52.51 -49.81 126.50
C SER A 278 -53.27 -48.51 126.77
N ALA A 279 -54.43 -48.28 126.16
CA ALA A 279 -55.26 -47.09 126.34
C ALA A 279 -56.14 -47.21 127.58
N THR A 280 -56.73 -48.37 127.89
CA THR A 280 -57.38 -48.56 129.20
C THR A 280 -56.36 -48.43 130.34
N GLN A 281 -55.12 -48.87 130.12
CA GLN A 281 -54.02 -48.64 131.07
C GLN A 281 -53.50 -47.19 131.07
N LYS A 282 -53.69 -46.42 129.99
CA LYS A 282 -53.33 -44.99 129.89
C LYS A 282 -54.45 -44.02 130.19
N GLU A 283 -55.73 -44.38 130.18
CA GLU A 283 -56.82 -43.50 130.64
C GLU A 283 -56.75 -43.35 132.16
N TYR A 284 -56.31 -44.41 132.84
CA TYR A 284 -55.81 -44.41 134.21
C TYR A 284 -54.66 -43.40 134.45
N GLU A 285 -53.88 -43.07 133.41
CA GLU A 285 -52.80 -42.07 133.44
C GLU A 285 -53.15 -40.71 132.79
N ASN A 286 -54.10 -40.61 131.87
CA ASN A 286 -54.41 -39.39 131.10
C ASN A 286 -55.56 -38.58 131.71
N TRP A 287 -56.41 -39.22 132.53
CA TRP A 287 -57.25 -38.52 133.51
C TRP A 287 -56.41 -37.59 134.42
N ARG A 288 -55.12 -37.91 134.58
CA ARG A 288 -54.10 -37.12 135.30
C ARG A 288 -53.54 -35.93 134.50
N THR A 289 -53.86 -35.75 133.21
CA THR A 289 -53.04 -34.88 132.32
C THR A 289 -53.76 -34.07 131.24
N THR A 290 -54.93 -34.46 130.70
CA THR A 290 -55.56 -33.74 129.56
C THR A 290 -56.30 -32.44 129.96
N LEU A 291 -55.66 -31.59 130.75
CA LEU A 291 -56.22 -30.38 131.36
C LEU A 291 -55.76 -29.06 130.63
N HIS A 292 -55.48 -29.03 129.28
CA HIS A 292 -54.66 -27.99 128.53
C HIS A 292 -55.09 -27.40 127.09
N GLN A 293 -54.32 -27.50 125.95
CA GLN A 293 -54.25 -26.59 124.71
C GLN A 293 -54.82 -27.11 123.32
N ILE A 294 -55.03 -26.44 122.13
CA ILE A 294 -54.94 -25.06 121.44
C ILE A 294 -53.92 -24.95 120.20
N LEU A 295 -54.04 -24.28 118.98
CA LEU A 295 -55.02 -23.94 117.84
C LEU A 295 -54.37 -23.17 116.57
N LEU A 296 -55.11 -22.84 115.43
CA LEU A 296 -54.89 -21.86 114.25
C LEU A 296 -54.07 -22.26 112.91
N GLU A 297 -53.97 -21.66 111.66
CA GLU A 297 -54.72 -20.79 110.61
C GLU A 297 -53.98 -20.62 109.16
N SER A 298 -54.55 -20.13 107.98
CA SER A 298 -53.88 -19.91 106.58
C SER A 298 -54.68 -19.25 105.34
N MET A 299 -54.09 -18.80 104.13
CA MET A 299 -54.69 -18.61 102.69
C MET A 299 -53.86 -17.84 101.49
N PRO A 300 -54.12 -17.94 100.10
CA PRO A 300 -53.35 -17.32 98.89
C PRO A 300 -54.04 -16.88 97.47
N GLU A 301 -53.35 -16.25 96.41
CA GLU A 301 -53.77 -15.85 94.94
C GLU A 301 -52.59 -15.33 93.95
N ASN A 302 -52.49 -14.86 92.62
CA ASN A 302 -53.13 -14.75 91.20
C ASN A 302 -52.07 -14.17 90.07
N SER A 303 -52.10 -13.70 88.73
CA SER A 303 -52.94 -13.46 87.44
C SER A 303 -52.15 -12.98 86.07
N TYR A 304 -52.78 -12.71 84.84
CA TYR A 304 -52.45 -11.82 83.57
C TYR A 304 -51.86 -12.23 82.10
N GLY A 305 -52.04 -11.41 80.95
CA GLY A 305 -51.48 -11.55 79.50
C GLY A 305 -51.89 -10.56 78.26
N ASP A 306 -51.27 -10.54 77.00
CA ASP A 306 -51.48 -9.61 75.73
C ASP A 306 -50.71 -10.03 74.33
N PRO A 307 -50.43 -9.35 73.10
CA PRO A 307 -50.99 -8.32 72.06
C PRO A 307 -51.12 -8.53 70.42
N PRO A 308 -50.31 -8.05 69.35
CA PRO A 308 -50.77 -7.36 68.02
C PRO A 308 -50.14 -7.64 66.52
N SER A 309 -50.45 -6.91 65.37
CA SER A 309 -49.92 -7.09 63.90
C SER A 309 -50.12 -6.00 62.68
N PRO A 310 -49.54 -6.10 61.39
CA PRO A 310 -49.38 -5.01 60.27
C PRO A 310 -49.46 -5.28 58.65
N GLY A 311 -49.37 -4.28 57.67
CA GLY A 311 -49.11 -4.43 56.13
C GLY A 311 -49.31 -3.23 55.05
N LYS A 312 -48.48 -3.01 53.95
CA LYS A 312 -48.51 -1.72 53.10
C LYS A 312 -47.99 -1.48 51.61
N LEU A 313 -47.44 -2.39 50.78
CA LEU A 313 -46.51 -2.01 49.65
C LEU A 313 -47.06 -1.63 48.22
N ALA A 314 -48.26 -2.04 47.80
CA ALA A 314 -48.61 -2.07 46.36
C ALA A 314 -48.85 -0.69 45.67
N THR A 315 -49.38 0.29 46.39
CA THR A 315 -50.00 1.50 45.82
C THR A 315 -49.02 2.51 45.20
N LEU A 316 -47.70 2.35 45.43
CA LEU A 316 -46.70 3.36 45.07
C LEU A 316 -46.28 3.31 43.58
N LYS A 317 -46.41 2.16 42.90
CA LYS A 317 -45.92 1.99 41.52
C LYS A 317 -46.76 2.70 40.47
N GLU A 318 -48.08 2.81 40.66
CA GLU A 318 -48.96 3.37 39.63
C GLU A 318 -48.80 4.90 39.51
N VAL A 319 -48.70 5.60 40.65
CA VAL A 319 -48.59 7.07 40.73
C VAL A 319 -47.38 7.60 39.95
N LEU A 320 -46.23 6.92 40.05
CA LEU A 320 -44.99 7.29 39.37
C LEU A 320 -45.09 7.23 37.84
N SER A 321 -45.95 6.38 37.28
CA SER A 321 -46.11 6.25 35.82
C SER A 321 -46.76 7.47 35.19
N ARG A 322 -47.83 8.00 35.82
CA ARG A 322 -48.63 9.12 35.30
C ARG A 322 -47.84 10.44 35.33
N TYR A 323 -46.99 10.62 36.33
CA TYR A 323 -46.15 11.82 36.49
C TYR A 323 -45.13 12.00 35.35
N LYS A 324 -44.52 10.90 34.88
CA LYS A 324 -43.53 10.92 33.79
C LYS A 324 -44.12 11.40 32.46
N LEU A 325 -45.38 11.06 32.18
CA LEU A 325 -46.07 11.45 30.94
C LEU A 325 -46.45 12.95 30.94
N GLN A 326 -46.79 13.51 32.11
CA GLN A 326 -47.09 14.94 32.25
C GLN A 326 -45.84 15.82 32.06
N MET A 327 -44.68 15.40 32.59
CA MET A 327 -43.40 16.11 32.39
C MET A 327 -43.00 16.28 30.92
N GLN A 328 -43.21 15.24 30.08
CA GLN A 328 -42.90 15.35 28.65
C GLN A 328 -43.81 16.35 27.92
N LYS A 329 -45.08 16.46 28.32
CA LYS A 329 -46.02 17.44 27.74
C LYS A 329 -45.70 18.89 28.16
N LEU A 330 -45.12 19.08 29.34
CA LEU A 330 -44.65 20.38 29.84
C LEU A 330 -43.51 20.94 28.97
N ASN A 331 -42.49 20.13 28.68
CA ASN A 331 -41.36 20.57 27.84
C ASN A 331 -41.79 20.98 26.42
N ALA A 332 -42.72 20.25 25.80
CA ALA A 332 -43.24 20.59 24.47
C ALA A 332 -43.97 21.93 24.44
N LEU A 333 -44.73 22.25 25.50
CA LEU A 333 -45.42 23.55 25.64
C LEU A 333 -44.44 24.69 25.94
N GLN A 334 -43.38 24.43 26.72
CA GLN A 334 -42.32 25.43 26.97
C GLN A 334 -41.59 25.83 25.68
N GLU A 335 -41.35 24.87 24.77
CA GLU A 335 -40.79 25.19 23.45
C GLU A 335 -41.73 26.01 22.57
N GLU A 336 -43.04 25.74 22.59
CA GLU A 336 -44.03 26.56 21.88
C GLU A 336 -44.06 28.00 22.41
N ILE A 337 -44.04 28.18 23.74
CA ILE A 337 -43.98 29.51 24.38
C ILE A 337 -42.72 30.25 23.93
N ASN A 338 -41.55 29.65 24.08
CA ASN A 338 -40.27 30.24 23.66
C ASN A 338 -40.23 30.58 22.14
N LYS A 339 -41.01 29.88 21.30
CA LYS A 339 -41.17 30.15 19.86
C LYS A 339 -42.18 31.27 19.58
N ARG A 340 -43.22 31.45 20.40
CA ARG A 340 -44.17 32.59 20.32
C ARG A 340 -43.54 33.88 20.83
N ASP A 341 -42.85 33.86 21.97
CA ASP A 341 -42.21 35.05 22.54
C ASP A 341 -41.18 35.66 21.59
N LYS A 342 -40.34 34.84 20.94
CA LYS A 342 -39.40 35.31 19.91
C LYS A 342 -40.09 35.97 18.70
N LYS A 343 -41.31 35.54 18.34
CA LYS A 343 -42.09 36.21 17.28
C LYS A 343 -42.70 37.53 17.76
N ILE A 344 -43.22 37.57 18.99
CA ILE A 344 -43.78 38.80 19.58
C ILE A 344 -42.70 39.88 19.67
N GLU A 345 -41.49 39.53 20.12
CA GLU A 345 -40.38 40.48 20.21
C GLU A 345 -39.87 40.92 18.83
N GLN A 346 -39.87 40.03 17.84
CA GLN A 346 -39.55 40.39 16.45
C GLN A 346 -40.59 41.34 15.83
N HIS A 347 -41.89 41.17 16.15
CA HIS A 347 -42.94 42.09 15.72
C HIS A 347 -42.87 43.45 16.43
N ARG A 348 -42.61 43.50 17.74
CA ARG A 348 -42.37 44.77 18.47
C ARG A 348 -41.24 45.59 17.86
N LYS A 349 -40.16 44.93 17.44
CA LYS A 349 -39.05 45.63 16.77
C LYS A 349 -39.49 46.21 15.42
N GLN A 350 -40.25 45.46 14.61
CA GLN A 350 -40.81 45.95 13.34
C GLN A 350 -41.81 47.11 13.55
N GLU A 351 -42.65 47.03 14.58
CA GLU A 351 -43.61 48.06 14.98
C GLU A 351 -42.90 49.36 15.40
N SER A 352 -41.82 49.26 16.17
CA SER A 352 -40.97 50.41 16.50
C SER A 352 -40.29 51.03 15.28
N GLU A 353 -39.77 50.23 14.35
CA GLU A 353 -39.13 50.72 13.11
C GLU A 353 -40.14 51.37 12.15
N LEU A 354 -41.40 50.92 12.16
CA LEU A 354 -42.49 51.54 11.41
C LEU A 354 -42.94 52.87 12.03
N HIS A 355 -43.04 52.94 13.36
CA HIS A 355 -43.39 54.17 14.07
C HIS A 355 -42.41 55.31 13.80
N THR A 356 -41.10 55.04 13.77
CA THR A 356 -40.09 56.06 13.44
C THR A 356 -40.30 56.64 12.04
N LYS A 357 -40.51 55.78 11.03
CA LYS A 357 -40.71 56.21 9.63
C LYS A 357 -42.00 57.00 9.42
N LEU A 358 -43.06 56.68 10.18
CA LEU A 358 -44.34 57.38 10.09
C LEU A 358 -44.23 58.82 10.65
N GLU A 359 -43.45 59.01 11.73
CA GLU A 359 -43.19 60.35 12.26
C GLU A 359 -42.24 61.16 11.34
N GLU A 360 -41.27 60.53 10.66
CA GLU A 360 -40.48 61.18 9.60
C GLU A 360 -41.35 61.67 8.44
N GLN A 361 -42.27 60.84 7.95
CA GLN A 361 -43.17 61.19 6.84
C GLN A 361 -44.08 62.37 7.17
N LYS A 362 -44.64 62.39 8.40
CA LYS A 362 -45.48 63.47 8.94
C LYS A 362 -44.74 64.81 9.06
N ASN A 363 -43.44 64.80 9.34
CA ASN A 363 -42.61 66.01 9.36
C ASN A 363 -42.36 66.60 7.96
N LEU A 364 -42.29 65.76 6.91
CA LEU A 364 -42.15 66.22 5.52
C LEU A 364 -43.43 66.87 4.98
N GLU A 365 -44.59 66.33 5.34
CA GLU A 365 -45.91 66.86 4.92
C GLU A 365 -46.13 68.31 5.41
N ILE A 366 -45.72 68.62 6.64
CA ILE A 366 -45.79 69.97 7.22
C ILE A 366 -44.94 70.97 6.41
N GLN A 367 -43.75 70.57 5.94
CA GLN A 367 -42.87 71.44 5.14
C GLN A 367 -43.46 71.73 3.74
N MET A 368 -44.14 70.77 3.12
CA MET A 368 -44.78 70.96 1.82
C MET A 368 -45.94 71.98 1.90
N ASN A 369 -46.81 71.85 2.92
CA ASN A 369 -47.95 72.75 3.12
C ASN A 369 -47.55 74.22 3.39
N TYR A 370 -46.46 74.44 4.14
CA TYR A 370 -45.90 75.78 4.33
C TYR A 370 -45.45 76.41 3.00
N ARG A 371 -44.87 75.60 2.10
CA ARG A 371 -44.33 76.07 0.81
C ARG A 371 -45.40 76.42 -0.21
N LEU A 372 -46.51 75.69 -0.26
CA LEU A 372 -47.68 75.98 -1.10
C LEU A 372 -48.31 77.34 -0.74
N THR A 373 -48.49 77.60 0.56
CA THR A 373 -49.10 78.83 1.09
C THR A 373 -48.34 80.10 0.66
N ILE A 374 -47.01 80.01 0.51
CA ILE A 374 -46.15 81.13 0.08
C ILE A 374 -46.26 81.40 -1.42
N LEU A 375 -46.58 80.39 -2.24
CA LEU A 375 -46.65 80.55 -3.70
C LEU A 375 -47.98 81.16 -4.16
N GLN A 376 -49.12 80.80 -3.54
CA GLN A 376 -50.40 81.44 -3.84
C GLN A 376 -50.34 82.97 -3.60
N LYS A 377 -49.72 83.39 -2.49
CA LYS A 377 -49.55 84.81 -2.12
C LYS A 377 -48.63 85.64 -3.02
N LYS A 378 -48.03 85.05 -4.06
CA LYS A 378 -47.20 85.76 -5.04
C LYS A 378 -47.86 85.92 -6.41
N LEU A 379 -48.99 85.26 -6.66
CA LEU A 379 -49.72 85.34 -7.92
C LEU A 379 -50.70 86.52 -7.99
N GLU A 380 -51.13 87.05 -6.84
CA GLU A 380 -52.14 88.14 -6.75
C GLU A 380 -51.58 89.56 -7.04
N VAL A 381 -50.31 89.72 -7.44
CA VAL A 381 -49.56 90.99 -7.31
C VAL A 381 -49.10 91.60 -8.64
N LEU A 382 -49.40 90.99 -9.80
CA LEU A 382 -48.74 91.30 -11.08
C LEU A 382 -49.68 91.57 -12.28
N ASP A 383 -50.90 92.08 -12.06
CA ASP A 383 -51.91 92.21 -13.13
C ASP A 383 -52.64 93.58 -13.15
N SER A 384 -51.89 94.66 -13.43
CA SER A 384 -52.33 96.05 -13.76
C SER A 384 -51.10 96.98 -13.87
N ASN A 385 -51.00 98.04 -14.69
CA ASN A 385 -51.87 98.67 -15.72
C ASN A 385 -50.99 99.42 -16.77
N SER A 386 -51.59 99.94 -17.84
CA SER A 386 -50.99 100.84 -18.85
C SER A 386 -51.62 102.25 -18.86
N ASP A 387 -51.23 103.09 -19.85
CA ASP A 387 -51.88 104.32 -20.38
C ASP A 387 -51.27 105.68 -19.96
N SER A 388 -51.51 106.80 -20.66
CA SER A 388 -51.66 107.03 -22.12
C SER A 388 -51.43 108.51 -22.56
N ASP A 389 -50.95 109.41 -21.69
CA ASP A 389 -50.89 110.87 -21.93
C ASP A 389 -49.83 111.34 -22.97
N LEU A 390 -49.18 110.39 -23.65
CA LEU A 390 -48.10 110.62 -24.61
C LEU A 390 -48.57 111.34 -25.90
N LEU A 391 -49.87 111.26 -26.20
CA LEU A 391 -50.41 111.49 -27.55
C LEU A 391 -50.42 112.96 -28.02
N ASP A 392 -50.63 113.93 -27.12
CA ASP A 392 -50.66 115.35 -27.52
C ASP A 392 -49.26 115.99 -27.56
N SER A 393 -48.28 115.44 -26.82
CA SER A 393 -46.88 115.85 -26.94
C SER A 393 -46.33 115.56 -28.34
N TYR A 394 -46.67 114.38 -28.89
CA TYR A 394 -46.33 113.99 -30.26
C TYR A 394 -46.76 115.03 -31.31
N LYS A 395 -47.82 115.81 -31.07
CA LYS A 395 -48.43 116.66 -32.10
C LYS A 395 -47.62 117.93 -32.38
N GLN A 396 -47.07 118.56 -31.34
CA GLN A 396 -46.08 119.65 -31.50
C GLN A 396 -44.70 119.09 -31.85
N GLN A 397 -44.37 117.91 -31.35
CA GLN A 397 -43.17 117.18 -31.78
C GLN A 397 -43.21 116.96 -33.30
N ASN A 398 -44.38 116.69 -33.90
CA ASN A 398 -44.55 116.32 -35.31
C ASN A 398 -44.02 117.36 -36.32
N GLU A 399 -44.16 118.65 -36.07
CA GLU A 399 -43.73 119.71 -37.01
C GLU A 399 -42.23 120.03 -36.92
N GLN A 400 -41.63 119.82 -35.74
CA GLN A 400 -40.17 119.80 -35.59
C GLN A 400 -39.59 118.51 -36.19
N LEU A 401 -40.21 117.37 -35.85
CA LEU A 401 -39.98 116.06 -36.46
C LEU A 401 -40.12 116.08 -37.98
N GLN A 402 -40.85 117.01 -38.61
CA GLN A 402 -40.99 117.05 -40.07
C GLN A 402 -39.79 117.70 -40.78
N ARG A 403 -39.17 118.73 -40.20
CA ARG A 403 -37.87 119.24 -40.69
C ARG A 403 -36.74 118.29 -40.33
N ASP A 404 -36.79 117.76 -39.10
CA ASP A 404 -35.91 116.67 -38.72
C ASP A 404 -36.16 115.44 -39.61
N PHE A 405 -37.38 115.19 -40.13
CA PHE A 405 -37.67 114.08 -41.06
C PHE A 405 -36.92 114.23 -42.37
N GLU A 406 -36.70 115.44 -42.86
CA GLU A 406 -36.03 115.66 -44.15
C GLU A 406 -34.51 115.54 -44.00
N GLN A 407 -33.95 116.05 -42.90
CA GLN A 407 -32.56 115.77 -42.52
C GLN A 407 -32.35 114.28 -42.22
N VAL A 408 -33.17 113.70 -41.33
CA VAL A 408 -33.17 112.27 -41.01
C VAL A 408 -33.43 111.44 -42.26
N ARG A 409 -34.22 111.86 -43.25
CA ARG A 409 -34.40 111.09 -44.51
C ARG A 409 -33.16 111.11 -45.40
N ALA A 410 -32.38 112.18 -45.39
CA ALA A 410 -31.07 112.22 -46.05
C ALA A 410 -30.03 111.39 -45.28
N GLU A 411 -29.99 111.54 -43.94
CA GLU A 411 -29.12 110.76 -43.06
C GLU A 411 -29.47 109.27 -43.08
N LEU A 412 -30.75 108.90 -43.04
CA LEU A 412 -31.32 107.55 -43.12
C LEU A 412 -31.16 106.95 -44.52
N LYS A 413 -31.07 107.74 -45.59
CA LYS A 413 -30.64 107.20 -46.89
C LYS A 413 -29.15 106.86 -46.92
N ASN A 414 -28.30 107.67 -46.26
CA ASN A 414 -26.91 107.31 -46.02
C ASN A 414 -26.76 106.19 -44.97
N LEU A 415 -27.72 106.07 -44.05
CA LEU A 415 -27.78 105.03 -43.04
C LEU A 415 -28.30 103.73 -43.63
N ASP A 416 -29.22 103.74 -44.60
CA ASP A 416 -29.64 102.59 -45.41
C ASP A 416 -28.46 102.06 -46.23
N LEU A 417 -27.68 102.96 -46.85
CA LEU A 417 -26.45 102.56 -47.56
C LEU A 417 -25.44 101.95 -46.58
N LYS A 418 -25.15 102.60 -45.45
CA LYS A 418 -24.29 102.01 -44.41
C LYS A 418 -24.86 100.77 -43.74
N TYR A 419 -26.18 100.64 -43.65
CA TYR A 419 -26.86 99.51 -43.02
C TYR A 419 -26.85 98.32 -43.98
N THR A 420 -27.08 98.53 -45.27
CA THR A 420 -26.93 97.47 -46.28
C THR A 420 -25.46 97.08 -46.49
N GLU A 421 -24.51 98.01 -46.40
CA GLU A 421 -23.07 97.69 -46.30
C GLU A 421 -22.76 96.87 -45.04
N LEU A 422 -23.21 97.32 -43.86
CA LEU A 422 -23.04 96.62 -42.58
C LEU A 422 -23.83 95.31 -42.50
N GLU A 423 -24.94 95.15 -43.22
CA GLU A 423 -25.77 93.94 -43.26
C GLU A 423 -25.14 92.91 -44.21
N MET A 424 -24.62 93.34 -45.36
CA MET A 424 -23.75 92.50 -46.20
C MET A 424 -22.47 92.10 -45.47
N GLU A 425 -21.82 93.01 -44.75
CA GLU A 425 -20.60 92.71 -43.98
C GLU A 425 -20.92 91.85 -42.75
N HIS A 426 -22.03 92.10 -42.05
CA HIS A 426 -22.52 91.27 -40.95
C HIS A 426 -22.88 89.88 -41.44
N ASP A 427 -23.59 89.72 -42.55
CA ASP A 427 -23.96 88.40 -43.07
C ASP A 427 -22.77 87.66 -43.66
N LYS A 428 -21.80 88.36 -44.26
CA LYS A 428 -20.49 87.80 -44.60
C LYS A 428 -19.74 87.32 -43.36
N LEU A 429 -19.67 88.12 -42.29
CA LEU A 429 -19.09 87.75 -40.99
C LEU A 429 -19.90 86.67 -40.26
N LYS A 430 -21.20 86.54 -40.50
CA LYS A 430 -22.11 85.52 -39.94
C LYS A 430 -21.93 84.19 -40.65
N MET A 431 -21.76 84.21 -41.98
CA MET A 431 -21.35 83.05 -42.77
C MET A 431 -19.91 82.61 -42.40
N GLU A 432 -18.97 83.54 -42.25
CA GLU A 432 -17.60 83.23 -41.84
C GLU A 432 -17.54 82.69 -40.40
N LYS A 433 -18.24 83.32 -39.44
CA LYS A 433 -18.41 82.77 -38.07
C LYS A 433 -19.11 81.41 -38.09
N GLY A 434 -20.11 81.21 -38.93
CA GLY A 434 -20.78 79.91 -39.10
C GLY A 434 -19.83 78.83 -39.61
N SER A 435 -19.06 79.12 -40.66
CA SER A 435 -18.03 78.22 -41.20
C SER A 435 -16.94 77.92 -40.16
N ARG A 436 -16.44 78.94 -39.47
CA ARG A 436 -15.40 78.79 -38.45
C ARG A 436 -15.90 78.06 -37.20
N ALA A 437 -17.15 78.27 -36.80
CA ALA A 437 -17.81 77.51 -35.74
C ALA A 437 -18.04 76.04 -36.15
N SER A 438 -18.41 75.78 -37.41
CA SER A 438 -18.54 74.42 -37.95
C SER A 438 -17.21 73.67 -37.91
N ILE A 439 -16.12 74.28 -38.39
CA ILE A 439 -14.77 73.69 -38.36
C ILE A 439 -14.32 73.42 -36.91
N VAL A 440 -14.60 74.34 -35.97
CA VAL A 440 -14.27 74.13 -34.55
C VAL A 440 -15.16 73.06 -33.90
N GLN A 441 -16.44 72.95 -34.27
CA GLN A 441 -17.31 71.87 -33.80
C GLN A 441 -16.88 70.51 -34.36
N GLU A 442 -16.49 70.43 -35.63
CA GLU A 442 -15.99 69.22 -36.27
C GLU A 442 -14.66 68.75 -35.64
N ALA A 443 -13.70 69.66 -35.49
CA ALA A 443 -12.43 69.37 -34.81
C ALA A 443 -12.63 68.95 -33.34
N ASN A 444 -13.56 69.57 -32.61
CA ASN A 444 -13.93 69.15 -31.25
C ASN A 444 -14.62 67.78 -31.25
N ALA A 445 -15.43 67.45 -32.26
CA ALA A 445 -16.07 66.15 -32.39
C ALA A 445 -15.08 65.03 -32.78
N ASP A 446 -14.04 65.36 -33.57
CA ASP A 446 -12.90 64.45 -33.82
C ASP A 446 -12.11 64.21 -32.53
N LEU A 447 -11.78 65.26 -31.78
CA LEU A 447 -11.13 65.18 -30.47
C LEU A 447 -11.93 64.35 -29.46
N LEU A 448 -13.25 64.51 -29.41
CA LEU A 448 -14.12 63.68 -28.58
C LEU A 448 -14.12 62.20 -29.03
N ARG A 449 -14.25 61.92 -30.33
CA ARG A 449 -14.16 60.56 -30.88
C ARG A 449 -12.79 59.92 -30.67
N GLU A 450 -11.72 60.71 -30.58
CA GLU A 450 -10.37 60.24 -30.26
C GLU A 450 -10.18 59.99 -28.76
N LEU A 451 -10.70 60.87 -27.89
CA LEU A 451 -10.74 60.64 -26.43
C LEU A 451 -11.58 59.42 -26.05
N GLU A 452 -12.72 59.19 -26.71
CA GLU A 452 -13.52 57.97 -26.56
C GLU A 452 -12.74 56.72 -26.98
N ARG A 453 -11.97 56.80 -28.07
CA ARG A 453 -11.10 55.71 -28.55
C ARG A 453 -10.01 55.37 -27.54
N TYR A 454 -9.32 56.38 -27.00
CA TYR A 454 -8.31 56.17 -25.96
C TYR A 454 -8.92 55.69 -24.62
N SER A 455 -10.12 56.16 -24.28
CA SER A 455 -10.88 55.68 -23.10
C SER A 455 -11.25 54.19 -23.24
N GLY A 456 -11.66 53.76 -24.44
CA GLY A 456 -11.87 52.35 -24.77
C GLY A 456 -10.59 51.52 -24.63
N GLN A 457 -9.51 51.94 -25.29
CA GLN A 457 -8.20 51.27 -25.20
C GLN A 457 -7.68 51.16 -23.76
N LEU A 458 -7.83 52.21 -22.95
CA LEU A 458 -7.46 52.20 -21.53
C LEU A 458 -8.31 51.20 -20.74
N LYS A 459 -9.62 51.15 -20.98
CA LYS A 459 -10.54 50.19 -20.34
C LYS A 459 -10.20 48.74 -20.68
N ASP A 460 -9.87 48.46 -21.94
CA ASP A 460 -9.47 47.12 -22.38
C ASP A 460 -8.09 46.74 -21.81
N THR A 461 -7.13 47.66 -21.80
CA THR A 461 -5.81 47.47 -21.16
C THR A 461 -5.95 47.18 -19.65
N LEU A 462 -6.86 47.87 -18.95
CA LEU A 462 -7.15 47.62 -17.53
C LEU A 462 -7.83 46.26 -17.30
N LYS A 463 -8.69 45.81 -18.23
CA LYS A 463 -9.30 44.48 -18.20
C LYS A 463 -8.24 43.38 -18.40
N GLU A 464 -7.38 43.51 -19.41
CA GLU A 464 -6.26 42.58 -19.66
C GLU A 464 -5.31 42.50 -18.46
N ASN A 465 -5.01 43.63 -17.81
CA ASN A 465 -4.20 43.65 -16.59
C ASN A 465 -4.89 42.90 -15.42
N GLY A 466 -6.21 43.06 -15.28
CA GLY A 466 -7.03 42.29 -14.33
C GLY A 466 -7.01 40.77 -14.60
N GLU A 467 -7.10 40.38 -15.86
CA GLU A 467 -7.02 38.97 -16.29
C GLU A 467 -5.60 38.40 -16.07
N LEU A 468 -4.55 39.15 -16.41
CA LEU A 468 -3.15 38.78 -16.18
C LEU A 468 -2.84 38.62 -14.69
N LYS A 469 -3.38 39.50 -13.82
CA LYS A 469 -3.28 39.39 -12.36
C LYS A 469 -3.97 38.13 -11.84
N THR A 470 -5.13 37.76 -12.38
CA THR A 470 -5.84 36.53 -12.04
C THR A 470 -5.04 35.29 -12.48
N LEU A 471 -4.49 35.28 -13.70
CA LEU A 471 -3.62 34.22 -14.21
C LEU A 471 -2.34 34.05 -13.35
N TYR A 472 -1.73 35.16 -12.91
CA TYR A 472 -0.57 35.13 -12.02
C TYR A 472 -0.91 34.50 -10.65
N LEU A 473 -2.04 34.87 -10.05
CA LEU A 473 -2.51 34.27 -8.79
C LEU A 473 -2.86 32.78 -8.95
N GLN A 474 -3.43 32.38 -10.09
CA GLN A 474 -3.69 30.98 -10.41
C GLN A 474 -2.39 30.18 -10.60
N ALA A 475 -1.41 30.75 -11.31
CA ALA A 475 -0.10 30.14 -11.52
C ALA A 475 0.67 29.96 -10.20
N CYS A 476 0.67 30.97 -9.31
CA CYS A 476 1.22 30.85 -7.95
C CYS A 476 0.50 29.76 -7.15
N SER A 477 -0.84 29.73 -7.21
CA SER A 477 -1.65 28.73 -6.49
C SER A 477 -1.38 27.29 -6.99
N THR A 478 -1.19 27.12 -8.30
CA THR A 478 -0.84 25.83 -8.94
C THR A 478 0.57 25.39 -8.55
N ARG A 479 1.55 26.31 -8.61
CA ARG A 479 2.93 26.08 -8.12
C ARG A 479 2.93 25.66 -6.65
N ASP A 480 2.10 26.28 -5.82
CA ASP A 480 2.05 26.01 -4.39
C ASP A 480 1.19 24.77 -4.05
N SER A 481 0.42 24.23 -5.00
CA SER A 481 -0.09 22.84 -4.96
C SER A 481 1.00 21.84 -5.32
N ALA A 482 1.66 22.01 -6.47
CA ALA A 482 2.75 21.15 -6.92
C ALA A 482 3.91 21.05 -5.91
N ASN A 483 4.24 22.14 -5.22
CA ASN A 483 5.24 22.16 -4.13
C ASN A 483 4.81 21.38 -2.87
N ARG A 484 3.50 21.19 -2.64
CA ARG A 484 2.99 20.30 -1.57
C ARG A 484 3.02 18.85 -2.03
N GLU A 485 2.49 18.58 -3.22
CA GLU A 485 2.50 17.25 -3.84
C GLU A 485 3.93 16.68 -3.96
N LEU A 486 4.91 17.51 -4.31
CA LEU A 486 6.34 17.14 -4.37
C LEU A 486 6.91 16.80 -2.98
N LYS A 487 6.52 17.54 -1.92
CA LYS A 487 6.92 17.22 -0.54
C LYS A 487 6.27 15.94 -0.02
N ASP A 488 5.01 15.69 -0.37
CA ASP A 488 4.30 14.48 -0.01
C ASP A 488 4.89 13.26 -0.74
N LEU A 489 5.25 13.40 -2.02
CA LEU A 489 5.99 12.40 -2.79
C LEU A 489 7.39 12.15 -2.22
N GLN A 490 8.16 13.19 -1.85
CA GLN A 490 9.44 13.01 -1.16
C GLN A 490 9.28 12.26 0.17
N THR A 491 8.27 12.62 0.95
CA THR A 491 7.97 11.98 2.25
C THR A 491 7.56 10.51 2.06
N LYS A 492 6.79 10.21 1.00
CA LYS A 492 6.43 8.83 0.63
C LYS A 492 7.65 8.03 0.18
N ILE A 493 8.46 8.56 -0.73
CA ILE A 493 9.71 7.93 -1.21
C ILE A 493 10.67 7.66 -0.05
N GLN A 494 10.74 8.54 0.95
CA GLN A 494 11.57 8.30 2.14
C GLN A 494 11.02 7.15 3.01
N LYS A 495 9.70 7.12 3.25
CA LYS A 495 9.06 5.99 3.97
C LYS A 495 9.24 4.67 3.23
N ASP A 496 9.11 4.66 1.91
CA ASP A 496 9.31 3.46 1.08
C ASP A 496 10.78 2.99 1.14
N LYS A 497 11.76 3.91 1.06
CA LYS A 497 13.19 3.60 1.28
C LYS A 497 13.46 2.98 2.65
N ASP A 498 12.88 3.52 3.71
CA ASP A 498 13.11 3.01 5.06
C ASP A 498 12.36 1.69 5.33
N MET A 499 11.24 1.42 4.65
CA MET A 499 10.63 0.08 4.59
C MET A 499 11.55 -0.92 3.89
N PHE A 500 12.10 -0.59 2.71
CA PHE A 500 13.03 -1.49 2.00
C PHE A 500 14.29 -1.79 2.84
N ARG A 501 14.85 -0.77 3.52
CA ARG A 501 15.94 -0.94 4.50
C ARG A 501 15.57 -1.77 5.73
N SER A 502 14.28 -1.91 6.06
CA SER A 502 13.85 -2.88 7.07
C SER A 502 13.83 -4.28 6.47
N GLN A 503 13.15 -4.47 5.34
CA GLN A 503 13.05 -5.76 4.65
C GLN A 503 14.42 -6.34 4.32
N GLU A 504 15.39 -5.52 3.90
CA GLU A 504 16.78 -5.93 3.65
C GLU A 504 17.47 -6.45 4.94
N ARG A 505 17.24 -5.80 6.09
CA ARG A 505 17.75 -6.28 7.39
C ARG A 505 17.05 -7.55 7.82
N ASP A 506 15.73 -7.63 7.70
CA ASP A 506 14.93 -8.79 8.06
C ASP A 506 15.33 -10.02 7.23
N LEU A 507 15.54 -9.84 5.91
CA LEU A 507 16.04 -10.88 5.01
C LEU A 507 17.47 -11.30 5.36
N LYS A 508 18.36 -10.35 5.70
CA LYS A 508 19.74 -10.65 6.09
C LYS A 508 19.82 -11.40 7.43
N GLU A 509 19.00 -11.02 8.42
CA GLU A 509 18.91 -11.71 9.70
C GLU A 509 18.36 -13.14 9.53
N ASN A 510 17.32 -13.32 8.71
CA ASN A 510 16.80 -14.65 8.40
C ASN A 510 17.82 -15.51 7.63
N THR A 511 18.59 -14.91 6.71
CA THR A 511 19.67 -15.60 5.99
C THR A 511 20.75 -16.09 6.96
N GLU A 512 21.16 -15.27 7.94
CA GLU A 512 22.14 -15.68 8.95
C GLU A 512 21.58 -16.75 9.90
N LYS A 513 20.29 -16.68 10.28
CA LYS A 513 19.62 -17.75 11.05
C LYS A 513 19.60 -19.07 10.30
N TYR A 514 19.26 -19.07 9.00
CA TYR A 514 19.31 -20.30 8.19
C TYR A 514 20.74 -20.82 8.02
N LYS A 515 21.74 -19.94 7.84
CA LYS A 515 23.15 -20.30 7.81
C LYS A 515 23.59 -20.97 9.12
N GLN A 516 23.28 -20.39 10.28
CA GLN A 516 23.55 -20.99 11.59
C GLN A 516 22.83 -22.34 11.79
N GLN A 517 21.60 -22.48 11.27
CA GLN A 517 20.88 -23.75 11.30
C GLN A 517 21.54 -24.81 10.40
N VAL A 518 22.04 -24.45 9.22
CA VAL A 518 22.79 -25.34 8.33
C VAL A 518 24.17 -25.70 8.92
N GLU A 519 24.87 -24.75 9.53
CA GLU A 519 26.13 -25.00 10.26
C GLU A 519 25.90 -25.99 11.41
N LYS A 520 24.82 -25.81 12.19
CA LYS A 520 24.44 -26.77 13.24
C LYS A 520 24.11 -28.15 12.66
N LEU A 521 23.24 -28.25 11.66
CA LEU A 521 22.88 -29.53 11.05
C LEU A 521 24.09 -30.24 10.41
N THR A 522 25.06 -29.49 9.90
CA THR A 522 26.34 -30.02 9.39
C THR A 522 27.20 -30.57 10.54
N SER A 523 27.25 -29.89 11.67
CA SER A 523 27.90 -30.37 12.90
C SER A 523 27.24 -31.64 13.42
N ASP A 524 25.91 -31.64 13.59
CA ASP A 524 25.11 -32.78 14.05
C ASP A 524 25.28 -34.00 13.11
N LEU A 525 25.33 -33.77 11.78
CA LEU A 525 25.60 -34.82 10.78
C LEU A 525 27.03 -35.37 10.86
N ASN A 526 28.04 -34.54 11.14
CA ASN A 526 29.41 -35.00 11.31
C ASN A 526 29.60 -35.78 12.61
N ASN A 527 28.99 -35.33 13.71
CA ASN A 527 28.93 -36.08 14.97
C ASN A 527 28.31 -37.47 14.76
N ALA A 528 27.19 -37.55 14.02
CA ALA A 528 26.53 -38.82 13.69
C ALA A 528 27.40 -39.74 12.80
N LYS A 529 28.21 -39.19 11.88
CA LYS A 529 29.21 -39.98 11.13
C LYS A 529 30.31 -40.49 12.04
N GLU A 530 30.83 -39.68 12.95
CA GLU A 530 31.84 -40.12 13.91
C GLU A 530 31.33 -41.18 14.89
N GLU A 531 30.04 -41.16 15.23
CA GLU A 531 29.38 -42.22 16.00
C GLU A 531 29.21 -43.50 15.17
N LEU A 532 28.81 -43.39 13.91
CA LEU A 532 28.74 -44.51 12.98
C LEU A 532 30.14 -45.14 12.75
N ASP A 533 31.19 -44.34 12.60
CA ASP A 533 32.57 -44.82 12.44
C ASP A 533 33.16 -45.40 13.73
N ARG A 534 32.68 -44.97 14.91
CA ARG A 534 32.97 -45.63 16.20
C ARG A 534 32.23 -46.97 16.31
N ALA A 535 30.96 -47.02 15.92
CA ALA A 535 30.16 -48.26 15.92
C ALA A 535 30.73 -49.29 14.93
N ASN A 536 31.07 -48.88 13.69
CA ASN A 536 31.68 -49.73 12.67
C ASN A 536 33.03 -50.29 13.12
N ARG A 537 33.87 -49.48 13.76
CA ARG A 537 35.11 -49.95 14.41
C ARG A 537 34.81 -50.98 15.50
N ARG A 538 33.85 -50.72 16.39
CA ARG A 538 33.50 -51.67 17.46
C ARG A 538 32.89 -52.97 16.94
N ILE A 539 32.12 -52.93 15.84
CA ILE A 539 31.63 -54.12 15.14
C ILE A 539 32.80 -54.92 14.55
N SER A 540 33.77 -54.24 13.93
CA SER A 540 34.98 -54.88 13.36
C SER A 540 35.85 -55.53 14.44
N GLU A 541 36.01 -54.87 15.60
CA GLU A 541 36.66 -55.43 16.78
C GLU A 541 35.92 -56.69 17.28
N LEU A 542 34.60 -56.62 17.45
CA LEU A 542 33.79 -57.76 17.90
C LEU A 542 33.78 -58.93 16.89
N GLN A 543 33.85 -58.66 15.59
CA GLN A 543 34.01 -59.68 14.55
C GLN A 543 35.40 -60.35 14.63
N ASN A 544 36.47 -59.59 14.88
CA ASN A 544 37.79 -60.15 15.15
C ASN A 544 37.82 -60.97 16.45
N ASP A 545 37.25 -60.46 17.55
CA ASP A 545 37.15 -61.18 18.82
C ASP A 545 36.34 -62.49 18.67
N PHE A 546 35.24 -62.46 17.92
CA PHE A 546 34.45 -63.66 17.61
C PHE A 546 35.25 -64.66 16.78
N THR A 547 35.93 -64.21 15.72
CA THR A 547 36.76 -65.06 14.85
C THR A 547 37.94 -65.66 15.62
N ASN A 548 38.59 -64.87 16.48
CA ASN A 548 39.66 -65.31 17.36
C ASN A 548 39.16 -66.37 18.36
N LYS A 549 37.97 -66.17 18.98
CA LYS A 549 37.37 -67.19 19.85
C LYS A 549 36.90 -68.43 19.10
N GLN A 550 36.40 -68.30 17.87
CA GLN A 550 36.04 -69.44 17.03
C GLN A 550 37.29 -70.28 16.69
N LYS A 551 38.42 -69.62 16.41
CA LYS A 551 39.74 -70.25 16.24
C LYS A 551 40.25 -70.88 17.54
N GLU A 552 40.13 -70.21 18.68
CA GLU A 552 40.49 -70.75 20.00
C GLU A 552 39.64 -71.98 20.38
N PHE A 553 38.35 -71.98 20.03
CA PHE A 553 37.46 -73.15 20.20
C PHE A 553 37.84 -74.29 19.25
N ALA A 554 38.21 -74.01 18.00
CA ALA A 554 38.70 -75.03 17.07
C ALA A 554 40.02 -75.64 17.55
N GLU A 555 40.99 -74.81 17.95
CA GLU A 555 42.28 -75.26 18.51
C GLU A 555 42.09 -76.07 19.81
N LYS A 556 41.13 -75.71 20.66
CA LYS A 556 40.75 -76.51 21.84
C LYS A 556 40.09 -77.83 21.45
N LEU A 557 39.21 -77.84 20.45
CA LEU A 557 38.54 -79.06 19.97
C LEU A 557 39.53 -80.03 19.33
N ASP A 558 40.41 -79.54 18.44
CA ASP A 558 41.48 -80.33 17.84
C ASP A 558 42.44 -80.87 18.91
N LYS A 559 42.77 -80.07 19.93
CA LYS A 559 43.56 -80.54 21.07
C LYS A 559 42.82 -81.63 21.86
N TYR A 560 41.55 -81.43 22.22
CA TYR A 560 40.77 -82.46 22.91
C TYR A 560 40.71 -83.76 22.09
N LEU A 561 40.50 -83.68 20.78
CA LEU A 561 40.48 -84.83 19.89
C LEU A 561 41.85 -85.54 19.81
N GLU A 562 42.97 -84.82 19.85
CA GLU A 562 44.30 -85.44 19.84
C GLU A 562 44.72 -85.98 21.22
N ASP A 563 44.36 -85.31 22.31
CA ASP A 563 44.51 -85.80 23.69
C ASP A 563 43.66 -87.08 23.90
N GLU A 564 42.44 -87.14 23.36
CA GLU A 564 41.56 -88.31 23.40
C GLU A 564 42.04 -89.44 22.47
N LYS A 565 42.54 -89.13 21.26
CA LYS A 565 43.28 -90.10 20.42
C LYS A 565 44.56 -90.61 21.12
N SER A 566 45.19 -89.81 21.99
CA SER A 566 46.36 -90.20 22.77
C SER A 566 45.96 -91.11 23.94
N ALA A 567 44.84 -90.82 24.62
CA ALA A 567 44.24 -91.68 25.63
C ALA A 567 43.81 -93.04 25.05
N MET A 568 43.03 -93.05 23.96
CA MET A 568 42.64 -94.29 23.26
C MET A 568 43.84 -95.14 22.84
N ARG A 569 44.93 -94.54 22.34
CA ARG A 569 46.16 -95.28 22.01
C ARG A 569 46.80 -95.91 23.25
N LYS A 570 46.80 -95.22 24.40
CA LYS A 570 47.30 -95.77 25.69
C LYS A 570 46.40 -96.87 26.25
N GLU A 571 45.08 -96.81 26.06
CA GLU A 571 44.15 -97.86 26.48
C GLU A 571 44.16 -99.08 25.54
N MET A 572 44.44 -98.87 24.25
CA MET A 572 44.66 -99.96 23.30
C MET A 572 46.02 -100.66 23.48
N GLU A 573 47.01 -100.04 24.13
CA GLU A 573 48.34 -100.65 24.37
C GLU A 573 48.24 -101.92 25.26
N PRO A 574 47.53 -101.92 26.43
CA PRO A 574 47.16 -103.15 27.13
C PRO A 574 46.38 -104.15 26.27
N CYS A 575 45.46 -103.70 25.41
CA CYS A 575 44.68 -104.59 24.55
C CYS A 575 45.56 -105.29 23.50
N SER A 576 46.54 -104.60 22.94
CA SER A 576 47.60 -105.14 22.07
C SER A 576 48.50 -106.14 22.81
N GLN A 577 48.78 -105.90 24.10
CA GLN A 577 49.45 -106.90 24.95
C GLN A 577 48.56 -108.12 25.18
N CYS A 578 47.27 -107.95 25.48
CA CYS A 578 46.31 -109.05 25.58
C CYS A 578 46.21 -109.86 24.27
N GLU A 579 46.28 -109.23 23.09
CA GLU A 579 46.30 -109.95 21.82
C GLU A 579 47.58 -110.79 21.64
N LYS A 580 48.74 -110.27 22.06
CA LYS A 580 50.01 -111.02 22.10
C LYS A 580 49.94 -112.19 23.10
N HIS A 581 49.35 -111.98 24.27
CA HIS A 581 49.12 -113.04 25.26
C HIS A 581 48.14 -114.10 24.75
N LEU A 582 47.04 -113.71 24.08
CA LEU A 582 46.11 -114.65 23.45
C LEU A 582 46.75 -115.47 22.33
N LYS A 583 47.64 -114.86 21.52
CA LYS A 583 48.45 -115.58 20.53
C LYS A 583 49.42 -116.57 21.19
N HIS A 584 50.04 -116.19 22.31
CA HIS A 584 50.91 -117.09 23.07
C HIS A 584 50.12 -118.23 23.74
N ILE A 585 48.95 -117.95 24.30
CA ILE A 585 48.04 -118.94 24.89
C ILE A 585 47.61 -119.97 23.83
N ARG A 586 47.26 -119.55 22.61
CA ARG A 586 46.94 -120.50 21.52
C ARG A 586 48.11 -121.42 21.19
N VAL A 587 49.33 -120.90 21.10
CA VAL A 587 50.53 -121.72 20.87
C VAL A 587 50.79 -122.70 22.03
N LEU A 588 50.45 -122.33 23.27
CA LEU A 588 50.52 -123.23 24.43
C LEU A 588 49.39 -124.28 24.42
N ASP A 589 48.18 -123.92 23.96
CA ASP A 589 47.06 -124.84 23.75
C ASP A 589 47.36 -125.86 22.64
N ASP A 590 47.95 -125.42 21.52
CA ASP A 590 48.41 -126.29 20.44
C ASP A 590 49.48 -127.28 20.95
N GLN A 591 50.42 -126.81 21.76
CA GLN A 591 51.44 -127.66 22.41
C GLN A 591 50.83 -128.62 23.43
N LEU A 592 49.89 -128.16 24.27
CA LEU A 592 49.17 -129.00 25.23
C LEU A 592 48.37 -130.09 24.51
N SER A 593 47.68 -129.75 23.42
CA SER A 593 46.98 -130.71 22.55
C SER A 593 47.94 -131.76 21.98
N GLU A 594 49.11 -131.34 21.49
CA GLU A 594 50.14 -132.26 21.00
C GLU A 594 50.67 -133.19 22.12
N TYR A 595 50.84 -132.68 23.35
CA TYR A 595 51.20 -133.49 24.52
C TYR A 595 50.07 -134.40 25.00
N THR A 596 48.80 -133.98 24.94
CA THR A 596 47.64 -134.83 25.26
C THR A 596 47.51 -135.98 24.26
N ILE A 597 47.75 -135.74 22.97
CA ILE A 597 47.80 -136.79 21.94
C ILE A 597 48.95 -137.77 22.22
N LYS A 598 50.14 -137.26 22.62
CA LYS A 598 51.28 -138.11 23.03
C LYS A 598 50.97 -138.92 24.30
N LEU A 599 50.29 -138.35 25.30
CA LEU A 599 49.84 -139.07 26.49
C LEU A 599 48.83 -140.17 26.12
N ALA A 600 47.78 -139.85 25.35
CA ALA A 600 46.79 -140.84 24.94
C ALA A 600 47.40 -141.99 24.12
N ALA A 601 48.40 -141.70 23.28
CA ALA A 601 49.18 -142.71 22.58
C ALA A 601 50.06 -143.55 23.54
N GLN A 602 50.65 -142.93 24.57
CA GLN A 602 51.42 -143.64 25.60
C GLN A 602 50.52 -144.52 26.48
N GLU A 603 49.39 -144.01 26.96
CA GLU A 603 48.37 -144.76 27.72
C GLU A 603 47.80 -145.93 26.91
N SER A 604 47.56 -145.74 25.60
CA SER A 604 47.17 -146.81 24.69
C SER A 604 48.26 -147.88 24.55
N ASN A 605 49.53 -147.48 24.46
CA ASN A 605 50.67 -148.40 24.44
C ASN A 605 50.84 -149.13 25.79
N GLU A 606 50.62 -148.45 26.91
CA GLU A 606 50.73 -149.03 28.25
C GLU A 606 49.57 -149.99 28.55
N ALA A 607 48.35 -149.67 28.07
CA ALA A 607 47.21 -150.58 28.07
C ALA A 607 47.47 -151.82 27.19
N LEU A 608 48.01 -151.64 25.97
CA LEU A 608 48.41 -152.74 25.09
C LEU A 608 49.50 -153.62 25.72
N MET A 609 50.52 -153.02 26.35
CA MET A 609 51.55 -153.73 27.09
C MET A 609 50.98 -154.48 28.30
N LYS A 610 50.00 -153.91 29.00
CA LYS A 610 49.29 -154.55 30.12
C LYS A 610 48.41 -155.71 29.66
N GLU A 611 47.78 -155.60 28.48
CA GLU A 611 47.01 -156.68 27.87
C GLU A 611 47.92 -157.81 27.34
N LEU A 612 49.03 -157.46 26.67
CA LEU A 612 50.05 -158.42 26.24
C LEU A 612 50.68 -159.14 27.43
N LYS A 613 50.99 -158.41 28.51
CA LYS A 613 51.50 -158.99 29.76
C LYS A 613 50.46 -159.88 30.43
N GLY A 614 49.19 -159.45 30.51
CA GLY A 614 48.09 -160.28 31.03
C GLY A 614 47.86 -161.54 30.20
N LYS A 615 48.01 -161.48 28.88
CA LYS A 615 47.97 -162.66 27.99
C LYS A 615 49.18 -163.58 28.18
N ALA A 616 50.38 -163.02 28.37
CA ALA A 616 51.58 -163.79 28.68
C ALA A 616 51.48 -164.47 30.06
N GLU A 617 51.01 -163.75 31.08
CA GLU A 617 50.73 -164.27 32.42
C GLU A 617 49.62 -165.34 32.39
N PHE A 618 48.59 -165.17 31.57
CA PHE A 618 47.57 -166.21 31.33
C PHE A 618 48.15 -167.47 30.68
N PHE A 619 49.00 -167.35 29.65
CA PHE A 619 49.68 -168.52 29.07
C PHE A 619 50.65 -169.17 30.06
N GLN A 620 51.36 -168.39 30.86
CA GLN A 620 52.26 -168.88 31.90
C GLN A 620 51.49 -169.61 33.01
N GLN A 621 50.37 -169.06 33.47
CA GLN A 621 49.46 -169.73 34.41
C GLN A 621 48.85 -170.99 33.80
N TYR A 622 48.38 -170.95 32.55
CA TYR A 622 47.83 -172.14 31.87
C TYR A 622 48.86 -173.28 31.76
N ILE A 623 50.13 -172.97 31.49
CA ILE A 623 51.21 -173.95 31.47
C ILE A 623 51.51 -174.46 32.89
N VAL A 624 51.71 -173.56 33.86
CA VAL A 624 52.05 -173.90 35.26
C VAL A 624 50.93 -174.70 35.93
N GLU A 625 49.66 -174.31 35.75
CA GLU A 625 48.51 -174.98 36.37
C GLU A 625 48.25 -176.35 35.74
N ARG A 626 48.50 -176.51 34.43
CA ARG A 626 48.45 -177.81 33.74
C ARG A 626 49.60 -178.73 34.18
N TYR A 627 50.76 -178.18 34.54
CA TYR A 627 51.86 -178.92 35.18
C TYR A 627 51.51 -179.29 36.64
N LYS A 628 50.94 -178.35 37.41
CA LYS A 628 50.63 -178.51 38.83
C LYS A 628 49.50 -179.52 39.08
N LYS A 629 48.48 -179.53 38.22
CA LYS A 629 47.40 -180.55 38.21
C LYS A 629 47.86 -181.98 37.89
N LEU A 630 49.13 -182.19 37.52
CA LEU A 630 49.75 -183.51 37.36
C LEU A 630 50.73 -183.90 38.48
N SER A 631 51.02 -183.00 39.44
CA SER A 631 52.18 -183.18 40.34
C SER A 631 51.85 -183.28 41.84
N GLU A 632 50.85 -182.56 42.36
CA GLU A 632 50.75 -182.33 43.82
C GLU A 632 49.43 -182.83 44.43
N LEU A 633 49.38 -184.13 44.71
CA LEU A 633 48.27 -184.82 45.36
C LEU A 633 48.51 -184.96 46.89
N ARG A 634 48.82 -183.86 47.59
CA ARG A 634 49.09 -183.86 49.05
C ARG A 634 48.99 -182.48 49.74
N SER A 635 48.24 -182.42 50.87
CA SER A 635 48.26 -181.40 51.97
C SER A 635 47.97 -179.91 51.64
N VAL A 636 47.63 -179.01 52.59
CA VAL A 636 46.56 -178.93 53.64
C VAL A 636 46.78 -177.66 54.51
N ALA A 637 45.72 -176.87 54.74
CA ALA A 637 45.47 -175.91 55.85
C ALA A 637 46.14 -174.51 55.99
N THR A 638 45.31 -173.57 56.48
CA THR A 638 45.53 -172.41 57.42
C THR A 638 46.28 -171.11 57.06
N ASN A 639 45.57 -169.97 57.27
CA ASN A 639 45.97 -168.71 57.97
C ASN A 639 47.01 -167.76 57.31
N THR A 640 47.09 -166.43 57.54
CA THR A 640 46.32 -165.44 58.38
C THR A 640 46.51 -163.97 57.86
N GLU A 641 45.51 -163.08 58.05
CA GLU A 641 45.56 -161.63 58.50
C GLU A 641 46.47 -160.57 57.79
N GLU A 642 46.34 -159.21 57.88
CA GLU A 642 45.44 -158.28 58.60
C GLU A 642 45.43 -156.79 58.06
N ASN A 643 44.40 -156.00 58.45
CA ASN A 643 44.38 -154.52 58.75
C ASN A 643 44.73 -153.43 57.69
N ALA A 644 44.32 -152.14 57.78
CA ALA A 644 43.59 -151.34 58.81
C ALA A 644 42.80 -150.14 58.15
N THR A 645 41.51 -149.83 58.47
CA THR A 645 40.93 -148.85 59.47
C THR A 645 41.08 -147.33 59.17
N SER A 646 40.17 -146.40 59.55
CA SER A 646 38.75 -146.43 60.00
C SER A 646 38.12 -144.99 60.04
N PRO A 647 36.80 -144.86 60.31
CA PRO A 647 36.18 -143.63 60.86
C PRO A 647 35.27 -143.87 62.12
N HIS A 648 34.64 -142.78 62.61
CA HIS A 648 33.45 -142.68 63.51
C HIS A 648 33.54 -142.70 65.07
N ASP A 649 32.87 -141.69 65.65
CA ASP A 649 31.87 -141.68 66.74
C ASP A 649 32.21 -141.94 68.24
N SER A 650 31.16 -141.86 69.08
CA SER A 650 31.11 -141.23 70.41
C SER A 650 30.27 -142.02 71.45
N VAL A 651 30.13 -141.48 72.68
CA VAL A 651 29.06 -141.74 73.72
C VAL A 651 29.42 -142.53 75.02
N SER A 652 28.96 -141.97 76.17
CA SER A 652 28.55 -142.59 77.47
C SER A 652 29.49 -143.11 78.61
N ILE A 653 29.41 -142.44 79.78
CA ILE A 653 28.75 -142.85 81.07
C ILE A 653 29.23 -144.06 81.94
N GLU A 654 29.44 -143.76 83.25
CA GLU A 654 29.35 -144.58 84.50
C GLU A 654 30.41 -145.63 84.93
N ASN A 655 30.21 -146.20 86.15
CA ASN A 655 31.09 -146.92 87.12
C ASN A 655 31.77 -146.00 88.18
N LEU A 656 31.97 -146.35 89.47
CA LEU A 656 31.58 -147.53 90.28
C LEU A 656 31.40 -147.19 91.81
N VAL A 657 31.72 -148.11 92.76
CA VAL A 657 31.25 -148.19 94.18
C VAL A 657 32.37 -148.63 95.17
N SER A 658 32.29 -148.27 96.47
CA SER A 658 32.67 -149.11 97.65
C SER A 658 32.30 -148.49 99.03
N ASP A 659 32.28 -149.29 100.10
CA ASP A 659 31.62 -149.03 101.42
C ASP A 659 32.55 -148.67 102.62
N CYS A 660 31.99 -148.02 103.66
CA CYS A 660 31.89 -148.50 105.07
C CYS A 660 31.71 -147.40 106.17
N ASP A 661 31.08 -147.80 107.27
CA ASP A 661 30.58 -147.07 108.45
C ASP A 661 31.36 -145.87 109.04
N ASN A 662 30.64 -144.81 109.43
CA ASN A 662 30.43 -144.45 110.87
C ASN A 662 29.42 -143.30 111.10
N GLY A 663 28.51 -143.47 112.06
CA GLY A 663 27.22 -142.75 112.15
C GLY A 663 27.18 -141.32 112.71
N LEU A 664 28.31 -140.63 112.94
CA LEU A 664 28.30 -139.30 113.60
C LEU A 664 28.60 -138.10 112.68
N ALA A 665 29.22 -138.31 111.52
CA ALA A 665 29.62 -137.21 110.61
C ALA A 665 28.45 -136.63 109.77
N ALA A 666 27.39 -137.43 109.56
CA ALA A 666 26.32 -137.11 108.60
C ALA A 666 25.59 -135.79 108.89
N LYS A 667 25.42 -135.43 110.17
CA LYS A 667 24.66 -134.22 110.57
C LYS A 667 25.37 -132.92 110.16
N THR A 668 26.70 -132.87 110.23
CA THR A 668 27.50 -131.71 109.80
C THR A 668 27.53 -131.58 108.27
N ALA A 669 27.64 -132.72 107.57
CA ALA A 669 27.63 -132.73 106.10
C ALA A 669 26.30 -132.21 105.51
N LEU A 670 25.16 -132.52 106.15
CA LEU A 670 23.85 -132.03 105.72
C LEU A 670 23.73 -130.51 105.84
N MET A 671 24.19 -129.93 106.95
CA MET A 671 24.18 -128.47 107.17
C MET A 671 25.09 -127.71 106.18
N LEU A 672 26.24 -128.31 105.81
CA LEU A 672 27.11 -127.75 104.77
C LEU A 672 26.48 -127.81 103.38
N LYS A 673 25.77 -128.90 103.04
CA LYS A 673 25.01 -128.99 101.79
C LYS A 673 23.86 -127.99 101.73
N GLU A 674 23.12 -127.80 102.83
CA GLU A 674 22.06 -126.79 102.89
C GLU A 674 22.63 -125.37 102.69
N LYS A 675 23.78 -125.06 103.32
CA LYS A 675 24.47 -123.78 103.08
C LYS A 675 24.87 -123.63 101.62
N ALA A 676 25.49 -124.64 101.01
CA ALA A 676 25.88 -124.60 99.60
C ALA A 676 24.68 -124.35 98.65
N ILE A 677 23.51 -124.93 98.94
CA ILE A 677 22.28 -124.69 98.18
C ILE A 677 21.78 -123.25 98.37
N ARG A 678 21.80 -122.72 99.61
CA ARG A 678 21.45 -121.31 99.89
C ARG A 678 22.40 -120.33 99.19
N ASP A 679 23.71 -120.62 99.21
CA ASP A 679 24.75 -119.83 98.54
C ASP A 679 24.56 -119.87 97.01
N GLN A 680 24.28 -121.04 96.40
CA GLN A 680 23.97 -121.18 94.97
C GLN A 680 22.67 -120.46 94.56
N ILE A 681 21.63 -120.49 95.41
CA ILE A 681 20.39 -119.74 95.17
C ILE A 681 20.67 -118.23 95.22
N ALA A 682 21.45 -117.76 96.19
CA ALA A 682 21.84 -116.35 96.29
C ALA A 682 22.70 -115.90 95.08
N GLU A 683 23.65 -116.73 94.65
CA GLU A 683 24.45 -116.50 93.45
C GLU A 683 23.58 -116.41 92.19
N LYS A 684 22.71 -117.41 91.95
CA LYS A 684 21.79 -117.44 90.80
C LYS A 684 20.84 -116.23 90.82
N PHE A 685 20.27 -115.87 91.97
CA PHE A 685 19.37 -114.72 92.09
C PHE A 685 20.11 -113.39 91.87
N THR A 686 21.37 -113.28 92.31
CA THR A 686 22.23 -112.12 92.01
C THR A 686 22.56 -112.03 90.52
N LEU A 687 22.80 -113.17 89.87
CA LEU A 687 23.13 -113.25 88.44
C LEU A 687 21.90 -112.97 87.55
N GLU A 688 20.71 -113.42 87.95
CA GLU A 688 19.43 -113.04 87.36
C GLU A 688 19.15 -111.54 87.58
N MET A 689 19.30 -111.01 88.79
CA MET A 689 19.14 -109.58 89.07
C MET A 689 20.07 -108.72 88.21
N LYS A 690 21.36 -109.05 88.15
CA LYS A 690 22.35 -108.35 87.31
C LYS A 690 22.05 -108.46 85.81
N THR A 691 21.41 -109.55 85.38
CA THR A 691 20.92 -109.71 84.00
C THR A 691 19.71 -108.81 83.73
N VAL A 692 18.79 -108.69 84.69
CA VAL A 692 17.66 -107.73 84.63
C VAL A 692 18.17 -106.28 84.62
N GLU A 693 19.09 -105.92 85.50
CA GLU A 693 19.73 -104.60 85.54
C GLU A 693 20.41 -104.26 84.20
N MET A 694 21.20 -105.19 83.65
CA MET A 694 21.85 -105.01 82.34
C MET A 694 20.83 -104.87 81.21
N ASN A 695 19.72 -105.60 81.23
CA ASN A 695 18.66 -105.50 80.23
C ASN A 695 17.89 -104.17 80.36
N CYS A 696 17.61 -103.70 81.58
CA CYS A 696 17.03 -102.38 81.84
C CYS A 696 17.96 -101.25 81.37
N ALA A 697 19.25 -101.31 81.70
CA ALA A 697 20.24 -100.35 81.26
C ALA A 697 20.39 -100.33 79.72
N ARG A 698 20.33 -101.50 79.06
CA ARG A 698 20.30 -101.59 77.60
C ARG A 698 19.05 -100.92 77.03
N ARG A 699 17.85 -101.22 77.59
CA ARG A 699 16.60 -100.65 77.08
C ARG A 699 16.49 -99.14 77.32
N ILE A 700 17.04 -98.62 78.41
CA ILE A 700 17.19 -97.17 78.64
C ILE A 700 18.05 -96.57 77.52
N LYS A 701 19.23 -97.14 77.25
CA LYS A 701 20.12 -96.65 76.20
C LYS A 701 19.55 -96.76 74.78
N GLU A 702 18.73 -97.78 74.51
CA GLU A 702 17.96 -97.88 73.27
C GLU A 702 16.95 -96.72 73.16
N ILE A 703 16.20 -96.42 74.22
CA ILE A 703 15.25 -95.31 74.27
C ILE A 703 15.95 -93.94 74.15
N GLU A 704 17.13 -93.76 74.77
CA GLU A 704 17.96 -92.56 74.63
C GLU A 704 18.42 -92.36 73.17
N ASN A 705 18.83 -93.43 72.50
CA ASN A 705 19.19 -93.38 71.06
C ASN A 705 17.96 -93.09 70.18
N GLU A 706 16.82 -93.76 70.43
CA GLU A 706 15.54 -93.52 69.73
C GLU A 706 15.13 -92.04 69.86
N GLN A 707 15.25 -91.46 71.06
CA GLN A 707 14.98 -90.03 71.30
C GLN A 707 15.98 -89.10 70.61
N LEU A 708 17.27 -89.42 70.64
CA LEU A 708 18.32 -88.62 70.00
C LEU A 708 18.15 -88.58 68.47
N GLU A 709 17.75 -89.70 67.86
CA GLU A 709 17.43 -89.79 66.43
C GLU A 709 16.19 -88.95 66.07
N VAL A 710 15.12 -88.99 66.88
CA VAL A 710 13.94 -88.15 66.71
C VAL A 710 14.27 -86.67 66.85
N ILE A 711 15.06 -86.28 67.86
CA ILE A 711 15.54 -84.90 68.05
C ILE A 711 16.36 -84.42 66.84
N THR A 712 17.17 -85.30 66.26
CA THR A 712 18.00 -84.99 65.08
C THR A 712 17.12 -84.75 63.84
N LYS A 713 16.16 -85.66 63.56
CA LYS A 713 15.17 -85.49 62.47
C LYS A 713 14.32 -84.23 62.62
N LEU A 714 13.98 -83.85 63.85
CA LEU A 714 13.26 -82.59 64.14
C LEU A 714 14.14 -81.36 63.88
N LYS A 715 15.44 -81.37 64.26
CA LYS A 715 16.37 -80.28 63.94
C LYS A 715 16.52 -80.08 62.43
N GLU A 716 16.76 -81.15 61.67
CA GLU A 716 16.87 -81.07 60.21
C GLU A 716 15.58 -80.54 59.55
N LEU A 717 14.42 -80.88 60.09
CA LEU A 717 13.13 -80.41 59.58
C LEU A 717 12.92 -78.92 59.86
N VAL A 718 13.31 -78.44 61.05
CA VAL A 718 13.33 -77.00 61.38
C VAL A 718 14.33 -76.25 60.50
N GLU A 719 15.51 -76.80 60.26
CA GLU A 719 16.55 -76.16 59.45
C GLU A 719 16.17 -76.09 57.96
N ARG A 720 15.58 -77.16 57.39
CA ARG A 720 14.95 -77.12 56.07
C ARG A 720 13.83 -76.07 56.00
N LYS A 721 12.99 -75.95 57.03
CA LYS A 721 11.93 -74.93 57.08
C LYS A 721 12.48 -73.51 57.22
N ALA A 722 13.63 -73.30 57.88
CA ALA A 722 14.31 -72.01 57.88
C ALA A 722 14.87 -71.65 56.49
N GLN A 723 15.45 -72.61 55.77
CA GLN A 723 15.94 -72.43 54.39
C GLN A 723 14.81 -72.14 53.40
N GLU A 724 13.66 -72.81 53.52
CA GLU A 724 12.43 -72.47 52.78
C GLU A 724 11.95 -71.03 53.06
N VAL A 725 12.06 -70.55 54.31
CA VAL A 725 11.66 -69.19 54.69
C VAL A 725 12.62 -68.13 54.14
N GLU A 726 13.94 -68.34 54.18
CA GLU A 726 14.89 -67.38 53.59
C GLU A 726 14.82 -67.35 52.06
N THR A 727 14.67 -68.49 51.38
CA THR A 727 14.47 -68.52 49.92
C THR A 727 13.16 -67.84 49.50
N LEU A 728 12.08 -67.96 50.29
CA LEU A 728 10.85 -67.18 50.09
C LEU A 728 11.05 -65.68 50.32
N LYS A 729 11.81 -65.26 51.34
CA LYS A 729 12.14 -63.84 51.57
C LYS A 729 12.97 -63.25 50.43
N GLU A 730 14.00 -63.97 49.98
CA GLU A 730 14.85 -63.55 48.86
C GLU A 730 14.05 -63.45 47.56
N PHE A 731 13.14 -64.40 47.30
CA PHE A 731 12.19 -64.31 46.20
C PHE A 731 11.29 -63.05 46.30
N ILE A 732 10.70 -62.78 47.47
CA ILE A 732 9.86 -61.58 47.70
C ILE A 732 10.66 -60.28 47.52
N ILE A 733 11.91 -60.23 47.96
CA ILE A 733 12.80 -59.06 47.78
C ILE A 733 13.13 -58.86 46.29
N ASN A 734 13.39 -59.94 45.56
CA ASN A 734 13.67 -59.89 44.12
C ASN A 734 12.43 -59.44 43.31
N GLU A 735 11.24 -59.99 43.59
CA GLU A 735 10.00 -59.53 42.95
C GLU A 735 9.67 -58.07 43.31
N ARG A 736 9.86 -57.65 44.57
CA ARG A 736 9.70 -56.24 44.96
C ARG A 736 10.67 -55.33 44.18
N THR A 737 11.90 -55.77 43.97
CA THR A 737 12.90 -55.02 43.19
C THR A 737 12.49 -54.89 41.73
N LYS A 738 11.99 -55.97 41.11
CA LYS A 738 11.43 -55.93 39.74
C LYS A 738 10.23 -54.97 39.64
N ILE A 739 9.31 -55.01 40.62
CA ILE A 739 8.16 -54.11 40.66
C ILE A 739 8.61 -52.64 40.77
N SER A 740 9.61 -52.33 41.60
CA SER A 740 10.20 -50.98 41.67
C SER A 740 10.80 -50.55 40.33
N GLN A 741 11.57 -51.42 39.65
CA GLN A 741 12.14 -51.12 38.33
C GLN A 741 11.06 -50.89 37.26
N ILE A 742 9.96 -51.65 37.29
CA ILE A 742 8.83 -51.48 36.38
C ILE A 742 8.12 -50.14 36.65
N LEU A 743 7.93 -49.76 37.92
CA LEU A 743 7.34 -48.47 38.29
C LEU A 743 8.22 -47.29 37.87
N GLU A 744 9.53 -47.35 38.14
CA GLU A 744 10.51 -46.32 37.74
C GLU A 744 10.59 -46.16 36.21
N ALA A 745 10.59 -47.28 35.46
CA ALA A 745 10.50 -47.23 34.00
C ALA A 745 9.20 -46.58 33.50
N LYS A 746 8.05 -46.85 34.15
CA LYS A 746 6.77 -46.24 33.80
C LYS A 746 6.67 -44.77 34.20
N GLU A 747 7.29 -44.36 35.30
CA GLU A 747 7.41 -42.95 35.68
C GLU A 747 8.32 -42.18 34.68
N GLY A 748 9.36 -42.84 34.16
CA GLY A 748 10.14 -42.37 33.02
C GLY A 748 9.32 -42.21 31.74
N GLU A 749 8.55 -43.22 31.33
CA GLU A 749 7.63 -43.13 30.17
C GLU A 749 6.62 -41.98 30.32
N ILE A 750 6.01 -41.84 31.50
CA ILE A 750 5.07 -40.74 31.80
C ILE A 750 5.77 -39.38 31.72
N SER A 751 7.00 -39.26 32.23
CA SER A 751 7.79 -38.03 32.17
C SER A 751 8.13 -37.62 30.73
N VAL A 752 8.41 -38.60 29.85
CA VAL A 752 8.59 -38.35 28.40
C VAL A 752 7.27 -37.91 27.77
N LEU A 753 6.16 -38.61 28.03
CA LEU A 753 4.85 -38.25 27.48
C LEU A 753 4.38 -36.85 27.90
N ILE A 754 4.66 -36.43 29.14
CA ILE A 754 4.38 -35.06 29.62
C ILE A 754 5.25 -34.04 28.87
N LYS A 755 6.54 -34.34 28.66
CA LYS A 755 7.45 -33.46 27.91
C LYS A 755 7.02 -33.31 26.45
N ASP A 756 6.64 -34.40 25.80
CA ASP A 756 6.18 -34.42 24.42
C ASP A 756 4.82 -33.72 24.27
N HIS A 757 3.91 -33.90 25.24
CA HIS A 757 2.66 -33.13 25.30
C HIS A 757 2.91 -31.62 25.39
N ASN A 758 3.84 -31.18 26.22
CA ASN A 758 4.22 -29.76 26.34
C ASN A 758 4.85 -29.21 25.05
N ILE A 759 5.64 -30.03 24.34
CA ILE A 759 6.20 -29.66 23.01
C ILE A 759 5.06 -29.51 21.99
N MET A 760 4.17 -30.51 21.88
CA MET A 760 3.01 -30.47 20.99
C MET A 760 2.08 -29.28 21.31
N GLN A 761 1.90 -28.93 22.59
CA GLN A 761 1.12 -27.75 22.99
C GLN A 761 1.79 -26.44 22.52
N ALA A 762 3.11 -26.33 22.66
CA ALA A 762 3.87 -25.18 22.19
C ALA A 762 3.89 -25.07 20.65
N GLU A 763 3.90 -26.19 19.93
CA GLU A 763 3.78 -26.22 18.47
C GLU A 763 2.37 -25.85 17.99
N CYS A 764 1.32 -26.36 18.65
CA CYS A 764 -0.06 -25.92 18.43
C CYS A 764 -0.21 -24.40 18.64
N GLN A 765 0.38 -23.83 19.68
CA GLN A 765 0.33 -22.38 19.91
C GLN A 765 1.04 -21.61 18.79
N LYS A 766 2.27 -22.00 18.41
CA LYS A 766 2.99 -21.40 17.27
C LYS A 766 2.19 -21.49 15.96
N ALA A 767 1.48 -22.59 15.73
CA ALA A 767 0.61 -22.74 14.57
C ALA A 767 -0.59 -21.78 14.61
N ILE A 768 -1.23 -21.59 15.76
CA ILE A 768 -2.30 -20.61 15.98
C ILE A 768 -1.79 -19.18 15.71
N ASP A 769 -0.63 -18.82 16.25
CA ASP A 769 -0.01 -17.50 16.07
C ASP A 769 0.34 -17.25 14.59
N THR A 770 0.90 -18.27 13.93
CA THR A 770 1.21 -18.24 12.48
C THR A 770 -0.06 -18.08 11.64
N ILE A 771 -1.17 -18.73 12.00
CA ILE A 771 -2.47 -18.56 11.33
C ILE A 771 -3.03 -17.15 11.54
N ALA A 772 -2.83 -16.55 12.72
CA ALA A 772 -3.23 -15.16 12.98
C ALA A 772 -2.42 -14.17 12.12
N GLU A 773 -1.11 -14.38 11.99
CA GLU A 773 -0.27 -13.62 11.05
C GLU A 773 -0.73 -13.75 9.59
N TRP A 774 -1.03 -14.97 9.13
CA TRP A 774 -1.50 -15.17 7.75
C TRP A 774 -2.87 -14.53 7.49
N LYS A 775 -3.78 -14.53 8.46
CA LYS A 775 -5.05 -13.77 8.39
C LYS A 775 -4.79 -12.25 8.29
N MET A 776 -3.89 -11.71 9.11
CA MET A 776 -3.48 -10.30 9.07
C MET A 776 -2.81 -9.92 7.73
N LYS A 777 -2.01 -10.82 7.14
CA LYS A 777 -1.43 -10.65 5.80
C LYS A 777 -2.50 -10.71 4.70
N ALA A 778 -3.44 -11.67 4.77
CA ALA A 778 -4.51 -11.84 3.81
C ALA A 778 -5.47 -10.64 3.75
N GLU A 779 -5.88 -10.10 4.90
CA GLU A 779 -6.77 -8.93 4.95
C GLU A 779 -6.08 -7.68 4.35
N LYS A 780 -4.78 -7.47 4.60
CA LYS A 780 -3.98 -6.42 3.94
C LYS A 780 -3.87 -6.61 2.41
N TYR A 781 -3.86 -7.84 1.91
CA TYR A 781 -3.92 -8.09 0.47
C TYR A 781 -5.31 -7.81 -0.11
N LYS A 782 -6.38 -8.11 0.63
CA LYS A 782 -7.78 -7.80 0.26
C LYS A 782 -8.06 -6.29 0.27
N GLU A 783 -7.51 -5.54 1.21
CA GLU A 783 -7.50 -4.06 1.19
C GLU A 783 -6.79 -3.53 -0.06
N LYS A 784 -5.58 -4.03 -0.36
CA LYS A 784 -4.83 -3.65 -1.58
C LYS A 784 -5.59 -3.99 -2.86
N ALA A 785 -6.21 -5.16 -2.95
CA ALA A 785 -7.03 -5.56 -4.09
C ALA A 785 -8.26 -4.66 -4.25
N SER A 786 -8.90 -4.28 -3.15
CA SER A 786 -10.04 -3.32 -3.15
C SER A 786 -9.62 -1.93 -3.62
N HIS A 787 -8.44 -1.46 -3.20
CA HIS A 787 -7.86 -0.20 -3.65
C HIS A 787 -7.48 -0.23 -5.14
N LEU A 788 -6.91 -1.33 -5.62
CA LEU A 788 -6.62 -1.53 -7.05
C LEU A 788 -7.90 -1.58 -7.91
N GLY A 789 -8.96 -2.24 -7.45
CA GLY A 789 -10.26 -2.23 -8.15
C GLY A 789 -10.90 -0.83 -8.21
N SER A 790 -10.73 -0.02 -7.15
CA SER A 790 -11.13 1.40 -7.16
C SER A 790 -10.33 2.22 -8.17
N LEU A 791 -9.00 2.03 -8.20
CA LEU A 791 -8.12 2.68 -9.18
C LEU A 791 -8.43 2.26 -10.62
N GLU A 792 -8.74 0.98 -10.86
CA GLU A 792 -9.15 0.50 -12.18
C GLU A 792 -10.49 1.11 -12.62
N SER A 793 -11.46 1.25 -11.70
CA SER A 793 -12.72 1.94 -11.96
C SER A 793 -12.50 3.41 -12.35
N LEU A 794 -11.59 4.11 -11.65
CA LEU A 794 -11.23 5.49 -11.97
C LEU A 794 -10.54 5.60 -13.33
N LEU A 795 -9.58 4.72 -13.64
CA LEU A 795 -8.90 4.67 -14.94
C LEU A 795 -9.85 4.30 -16.10
N ARG A 796 -10.89 3.49 -15.86
CA ARG A 796 -11.97 3.24 -16.83
C ARG A 796 -12.81 4.50 -17.06
N SER A 797 -13.13 5.25 -16.00
CA SER A 797 -13.84 6.53 -16.11
C SER A 797 -13.02 7.55 -16.91
N GLU A 798 -11.75 7.76 -16.55
CA GLU A 798 -10.85 8.66 -17.28
C GLU A 798 -10.68 8.26 -18.75
N ARG A 799 -10.61 6.96 -19.06
CA ARG A 799 -10.53 6.47 -20.46
C ARG A 799 -11.78 6.81 -21.26
N GLU A 800 -12.97 6.66 -20.68
CA GLU A 800 -14.22 6.98 -21.38
C GLU A 800 -14.42 8.50 -21.51
N ASP A 801 -14.06 9.29 -20.49
CA ASP A 801 -13.96 10.75 -20.56
C ASP A 801 -13.00 11.21 -21.68
N TRP A 802 -11.82 10.60 -21.79
CA TRP A 802 -10.83 10.92 -22.82
C TRP A 802 -11.35 10.59 -24.22
N LYS A 803 -12.04 9.44 -24.36
CA LYS A 803 -12.72 9.02 -25.59
C LYS A 803 -13.87 9.96 -25.97
N GLN A 804 -14.63 10.46 -25.00
CA GLN A 804 -15.67 11.48 -25.23
C GLN A 804 -15.05 12.82 -25.65
N ARG A 805 -14.00 13.31 -24.96
CA ARG A 805 -13.27 14.54 -25.33
C ARG A 805 -12.65 14.44 -26.73
N SER A 806 -12.05 13.30 -27.05
CA SER A 806 -11.49 13.00 -28.38
C SER A 806 -12.57 13.01 -29.47
N SER A 807 -13.74 12.41 -29.21
CA SER A 807 -14.91 12.45 -30.10
C SER A 807 -15.42 13.88 -30.34
N THR A 808 -15.49 14.72 -29.31
CA THR A 808 -15.86 16.13 -29.43
C THR A 808 -14.83 16.93 -30.23
N CYS A 809 -13.54 16.80 -29.90
CA CYS A 809 -12.45 17.45 -30.63
C CYS A 809 -12.38 17.03 -32.11
N ALA A 810 -12.66 15.76 -32.43
CA ALA A 810 -12.75 15.28 -33.80
C ALA A 810 -13.91 15.95 -34.58
N LYS A 811 -15.08 16.15 -33.94
CA LYS A 811 -16.22 16.87 -34.53
C LYS A 811 -15.91 18.36 -34.73
N GLU A 812 -15.27 19.00 -33.76
CA GLU A 812 -14.83 20.40 -33.87
C GLU A 812 -13.79 20.58 -34.98
N CYS A 813 -12.83 19.65 -35.10
CA CYS A 813 -11.86 19.63 -36.20
C CYS A 813 -12.53 19.45 -37.57
N GLN A 814 -13.57 18.60 -37.67
CA GLN A 814 -14.37 18.47 -38.90
C GLN A 814 -15.17 19.75 -39.21
N ALA A 815 -15.79 20.37 -38.21
CA ALA A 815 -16.52 21.63 -38.37
C ALA A 815 -15.59 22.78 -38.82
N MET A 816 -14.40 22.89 -38.22
CA MET A 816 -13.39 23.86 -38.64
C MET A 816 -12.86 23.56 -40.05
N LYS A 817 -12.65 22.30 -40.44
CA LYS A 817 -12.31 21.93 -41.83
C LYS A 817 -13.41 22.29 -42.83
N ALA A 818 -14.69 22.15 -42.46
CA ALA A 818 -15.80 22.61 -43.28
C ALA A 818 -15.81 24.14 -43.42
N LYS A 819 -15.64 24.87 -42.31
CA LYS A 819 -15.57 26.35 -42.31
C LYS A 819 -14.37 26.90 -43.08
N VAL A 820 -13.22 26.23 -43.05
CA VAL A 820 -12.06 26.57 -43.88
C VAL A 820 -12.38 26.40 -45.38
N LYS A 821 -13.05 25.31 -45.78
CA LYS A 821 -13.49 25.14 -47.17
C LYS A 821 -14.51 26.20 -47.60
N GLU A 822 -15.45 26.57 -46.73
CA GLU A 822 -16.40 27.65 -46.97
C GLU A 822 -15.69 28.99 -47.20
N LEU A 823 -14.72 29.33 -46.35
CA LEU A 823 -13.91 30.55 -46.49
C LEU A 823 -13.01 30.52 -47.73
N GLN A 824 -12.43 29.37 -48.09
CA GLN A 824 -11.68 29.21 -49.35
C GLN A 824 -12.57 29.40 -50.58
N THR A 825 -13.80 28.91 -50.54
CA THR A 825 -14.78 29.11 -51.62
C THR A 825 -15.14 30.59 -51.77
N LYS A 826 -15.40 31.27 -50.64
CA LYS A 826 -15.67 32.72 -50.60
C LYS A 826 -14.46 33.55 -51.05
N LEU A 827 -13.24 33.14 -50.74
CA LEU A 827 -12.02 33.79 -51.23
C LEU A 827 -11.97 33.73 -52.77
N ALA A 828 -12.15 32.55 -53.35
CA ALA A 828 -12.15 32.38 -54.81
C ALA A 828 -13.26 33.19 -55.50
N GLU A 829 -14.47 33.26 -54.91
CA GLU A 829 -15.54 34.15 -55.38
C GLU A 829 -15.13 35.63 -55.36
N PHE A 830 -14.39 36.09 -54.35
CA PHE A 830 -13.90 37.47 -54.29
C PHE A 830 -12.76 37.73 -55.29
N GLU A 831 -11.87 36.75 -55.50
CA GLU A 831 -10.80 36.83 -56.50
C GLU A 831 -11.36 36.91 -57.93
N GLU A 832 -12.37 36.10 -58.26
CA GLU A 832 -13.08 36.15 -59.55
C GLU A 832 -13.76 37.52 -59.76
N ARG A 833 -14.48 38.01 -58.74
CA ARG A 833 -15.13 39.34 -58.78
C ARG A 833 -14.11 40.46 -58.92
N TYR A 834 -12.95 40.35 -58.28
CA TYR A 834 -11.86 41.33 -58.37
C TYR A 834 -11.25 41.38 -59.78
N GLU A 835 -10.87 40.23 -60.36
CA GLU A 835 -10.33 40.19 -61.72
C GLU A 835 -11.36 40.65 -62.76
N LYS A 836 -12.65 40.33 -62.56
CA LYS A 836 -13.74 40.89 -63.38
C LYS A 836 -13.79 42.41 -63.29
N LEU A 837 -13.85 42.99 -62.08
CA LEU A 837 -13.92 44.45 -61.87
C LEU A 837 -12.68 45.17 -62.42
N LYS A 838 -11.50 44.56 -62.31
CA LYS A 838 -10.22 45.00 -62.88
C LYS A 838 -10.27 44.98 -64.42
N SER A 839 -10.87 43.97 -65.04
CA SER A 839 -11.08 43.93 -66.49
C SER A 839 -12.07 45.02 -66.97
N GLU A 840 -13.14 45.26 -66.22
CA GLU A 840 -14.11 46.33 -66.49
C GLU A 840 -13.48 47.72 -66.36
N HIS A 841 -12.64 47.93 -65.32
CA HIS A 841 -11.84 49.14 -65.16
C HIS A 841 -10.88 49.35 -66.34
N GLN A 842 -10.20 48.31 -66.82
CA GLN A 842 -9.31 48.42 -67.98
C GLN A 842 -10.09 48.82 -69.25
N ILE A 843 -11.26 48.22 -69.49
CA ILE A 843 -12.15 48.58 -70.61
C ILE A 843 -12.61 50.05 -70.51
N ILE A 844 -12.92 50.54 -69.31
CA ILE A 844 -13.28 51.95 -69.08
C ILE A 844 -12.06 52.86 -69.31
N GLN A 845 -10.88 52.48 -68.84
CA GLN A 845 -9.64 53.23 -69.02
C GLN A 845 -9.27 53.37 -70.50
N ASP A 846 -9.43 52.31 -71.30
CA ASP A 846 -9.14 52.34 -72.73
C ASP A 846 -10.23 53.07 -73.54
N LYS A 847 -11.51 52.99 -73.14
CA LYS A 847 -12.56 53.89 -73.64
C LYS A 847 -12.21 55.36 -73.38
N TYR A 848 -11.75 55.70 -72.17
CA TYR A 848 -11.31 57.06 -71.83
C TYR A 848 -10.10 57.51 -72.65
N LYS A 849 -9.07 56.66 -72.83
CA LYS A 849 -7.93 56.96 -73.73
C LYS A 849 -8.38 57.22 -75.16
N ASN A 850 -9.33 56.45 -75.68
CA ASN A 850 -9.85 56.61 -77.03
C ASN A 850 -10.72 57.86 -77.19
N ALA A 851 -11.56 58.19 -76.19
CA ALA A 851 -12.28 59.46 -76.15
C ALA A 851 -11.31 60.65 -76.09
N LYS A 852 -10.26 60.58 -75.26
CA LYS A 852 -9.22 61.63 -75.18
C LYS A 852 -8.47 61.81 -76.51
N LYS A 853 -8.13 60.72 -77.22
CA LYS A 853 -7.59 60.79 -78.59
C LYS A 853 -8.56 61.46 -79.56
N MET A 854 -9.84 61.08 -79.54
CA MET A 854 -10.88 61.64 -80.40
C MET A 854 -11.04 63.16 -80.17
N ILE A 855 -11.06 63.60 -78.92
CA ILE A 855 -11.10 65.04 -78.55
C ILE A 855 -9.87 65.78 -79.08
N ILE A 856 -8.66 65.20 -78.97
CA ILE A 856 -7.44 65.79 -79.54
C ILE A 856 -7.55 65.89 -81.07
N CYS A 857 -8.00 64.83 -81.75
CA CYS A 857 -8.20 64.87 -83.21
C CYS A 857 -9.24 65.91 -83.65
N HIS A 858 -10.32 66.11 -82.88
CA HIS A 858 -11.27 67.21 -83.14
C HIS A 858 -10.66 68.58 -82.89
N LYS A 859 -9.84 68.76 -81.84
CA LYS A 859 -9.12 70.02 -81.58
C LYS A 859 -8.13 70.35 -82.69
N ASP A 860 -7.37 69.36 -83.16
CA ASP A 860 -6.45 69.50 -84.30
C ASP A 860 -7.19 69.80 -85.60
N TYR A 861 -8.37 69.19 -85.82
CA TYR A 861 -9.22 69.48 -86.97
C TYR A 861 -9.77 70.91 -86.93
N HIS A 862 -10.24 71.38 -85.76
CA HIS A 862 -10.65 72.77 -85.57
C HIS A 862 -9.48 73.73 -85.83
N ALA A 863 -8.32 73.52 -85.21
CA ALA A 863 -7.15 74.36 -85.43
C ALA A 863 -6.71 74.41 -86.92
N LYS A 864 -6.80 73.29 -87.65
CA LYS A 864 -6.53 73.24 -89.09
C LYS A 864 -7.62 73.94 -89.93
N LYS A 865 -8.89 73.82 -89.55
CA LYS A 865 -10.01 74.54 -90.17
C LYS A 865 -9.86 76.05 -89.99
N ASP A 866 -9.55 76.50 -88.79
CA ASP A 866 -9.42 77.92 -88.45
C ASP A 866 -8.16 78.52 -89.11
N ALA A 867 -7.06 77.76 -89.17
CA ALA A 867 -5.88 78.12 -89.96
C ALA A 867 -6.19 78.19 -91.48
N HIS A 868 -7.00 77.27 -92.03
CA HIS A 868 -7.43 77.34 -93.42
C HIS A 868 -8.32 78.56 -93.69
N ILE A 869 -9.28 78.86 -92.81
CA ILE A 869 -10.14 80.05 -92.90
C ILE A 869 -9.29 81.33 -92.86
N ASN A 870 -8.32 81.44 -91.94
CA ASN A 870 -7.40 82.57 -91.88
C ASN A 870 -6.53 82.68 -93.14
N ASN A 871 -6.06 81.56 -93.70
CA ASN A 871 -5.29 81.57 -94.95
C ASN A 871 -6.13 81.99 -96.17
N GLU A 872 -7.38 81.52 -96.28
CA GLU A 872 -8.32 81.99 -97.31
C GLU A 872 -8.66 83.48 -97.13
N MET A 873 -8.92 83.92 -95.89
CA MET A 873 -9.18 85.33 -95.59
C MET A 873 -7.98 86.22 -95.94
N ASN A 874 -6.75 85.79 -95.62
CA ASN A 874 -5.53 86.48 -96.01
C ASN A 874 -5.36 86.52 -97.54
N ARG A 875 -5.59 85.41 -98.25
CA ARG A 875 -5.55 85.40 -99.73
C ARG A 875 -6.57 86.38 -100.32
N ILE A 876 -7.80 86.38 -99.80
CA ILE A 876 -8.86 87.30 -100.21
C ILE A 876 -8.46 88.77 -99.94
N GLN A 877 -7.89 89.07 -98.77
CA GLN A 877 -7.38 90.42 -98.46
C GLN A 877 -6.25 90.84 -99.42
N ASP A 878 -5.33 89.95 -99.77
CA ASP A 878 -4.24 90.25 -100.70
C ASP A 878 -4.72 90.34 -102.17
N GLU A 879 -5.72 89.56 -102.57
CA GLU A 879 -6.43 89.74 -103.85
C GLU A 879 -7.09 91.12 -103.91
N TYR A 880 -7.82 91.53 -102.86
CA TYR A 880 -8.38 92.89 -102.76
C TYR A 880 -7.31 93.98 -102.77
N ARG A 881 -6.19 93.82 -102.06
CA ARG A 881 -5.04 94.75 -102.12
C ARG A 881 -4.46 94.85 -103.53
N GLN A 882 -4.32 93.73 -104.25
CA GLN A 882 -3.85 93.77 -105.65
C GLN A 882 -4.85 94.43 -106.60
N ILE A 883 -6.16 94.23 -106.41
CA ILE A 883 -7.21 94.93 -107.17
C ILE A 883 -7.14 96.44 -106.87
N PHE A 884 -7.02 96.83 -105.60
CA PHE A 884 -6.89 98.22 -105.18
C PHE A 884 -5.62 98.88 -105.75
N LEU A 885 -4.47 98.20 -105.72
CA LEU A 885 -3.23 98.68 -106.34
C LEU A 885 -3.31 98.79 -107.87
N LYS A 886 -4.08 97.92 -108.54
CA LYS A 886 -4.35 98.05 -109.99
C LYS A 886 -5.24 99.27 -110.28
N LEU A 887 -6.32 99.46 -109.51
CA LEU A 887 -7.18 100.64 -109.61
C LEU A 887 -6.41 101.93 -109.32
N GLN A 888 -5.59 101.96 -108.26
CA GLN A 888 -4.75 103.11 -107.92
C GLN A 888 -3.76 103.44 -109.05
N LYS A 889 -3.10 102.43 -109.65
CA LYS A 889 -2.23 102.62 -110.81
C LYS A 889 -2.98 103.15 -112.04
N GLN A 890 -4.19 102.67 -112.30
CA GLN A 890 -5.06 103.19 -113.37
C GLN A 890 -5.49 104.65 -113.10
N LEU A 891 -5.84 104.98 -111.86
CA LEU A 891 -6.21 106.33 -111.44
C LEU A 891 -5.03 107.29 -111.58
N CYS A 892 -3.85 106.92 -111.08
CA CYS A 892 -2.61 107.70 -111.24
C CYS A 892 -2.20 107.85 -112.71
N HIS A 893 -2.44 106.84 -113.56
CA HIS A 893 -2.23 106.95 -115.01
C HIS A 893 -3.15 108.00 -115.63
N HIS A 894 -4.46 107.94 -115.37
CA HIS A 894 -5.41 108.94 -115.85
C HIS A 894 -5.12 110.37 -115.34
N VAL A 895 -4.72 110.52 -114.08
CA VAL A 895 -4.31 111.82 -113.51
C VAL A 895 -3.04 112.34 -114.20
N ASN A 896 -2.02 111.50 -114.39
CA ASN A 896 -0.79 111.90 -115.06
C ASN A 896 -1.00 112.24 -116.54
N CYS A 897 -1.91 111.54 -117.24
CA CYS A 897 -2.30 111.90 -118.61
C CYS A 897 -2.93 113.30 -118.67
N ARG A 898 -3.88 113.62 -117.78
CA ARG A 898 -4.44 114.99 -117.68
C ARG A 898 -3.36 116.04 -117.40
N VAL A 899 -2.46 115.77 -116.46
CA VAL A 899 -1.37 116.70 -116.09
C VAL A 899 -0.32 116.86 -117.21
N GLN A 900 -0.21 115.92 -118.15
CA GLN A 900 0.60 116.08 -119.37
C GLN A 900 -0.14 116.84 -120.49
N ASP A 901 -1.44 116.59 -120.69
CA ASP A 901 -2.25 117.35 -121.64
C ASP A 901 -2.25 118.85 -121.30
N ASP A 902 -2.52 119.20 -120.03
CA ASP A 902 -2.56 120.57 -119.50
C ASP A 902 -1.22 121.33 -119.60
N ARG A 903 -0.10 120.64 -119.87
CA ARG A 903 1.24 121.27 -120.00
C ARG A 903 1.70 121.49 -121.44
N SER A 904 0.92 121.10 -122.45
CA SER A 904 1.40 120.97 -123.83
C SER A 904 0.94 122.04 -124.84
N LYS A 905 -0.10 122.84 -124.54
CA LYS A 905 -0.67 123.83 -125.48
C LYS A 905 -1.10 125.13 -124.81
N GLY A 906 -0.32 126.20 -125.00
CA GLY A 906 -0.66 127.55 -124.55
C GLY A 906 -0.74 128.56 -125.69
N LYS A 907 -1.89 129.20 -125.87
CA LYS A 907 -2.05 130.50 -126.56
C LYS A 907 -3.39 131.16 -126.21
N GLN A 908 -3.30 132.28 -125.47
CA GLN A 908 -4.12 133.52 -125.50
C GLN A 908 -5.66 133.42 -125.72
N THR A 909 -6.52 134.12 -124.96
CA THR A 909 -6.32 135.46 -124.36
C THR A 909 -7.31 135.79 -123.21
N GLN A 910 -7.00 136.83 -122.42
CA GLN A 910 -7.89 137.67 -121.58
C GLN A 910 -8.63 137.07 -120.35
N ALA A 911 -7.92 137.13 -119.22
CA ALA A 911 -8.33 137.81 -117.97
C ALA A 911 -9.79 137.74 -117.45
N ARG A 912 -9.96 137.06 -116.30
CA ARG A 912 -10.19 137.72 -114.99
C ARG A 912 -9.89 136.77 -113.81
N GLN A 913 -9.85 137.32 -112.60
CA GLN A 913 -9.54 136.60 -111.36
C GLN A 913 -10.65 135.61 -110.96
N TYR A 914 -10.29 134.45 -110.41
CA TYR A 914 -10.88 133.88 -109.18
C TYR A 914 -9.94 132.81 -108.59
N GLN A 915 -10.12 132.46 -107.31
CA GLN A 915 -9.19 131.62 -106.54
C GLN A 915 -9.31 130.12 -106.85
N PRO A 916 -8.23 129.32 -106.68
CA PRO A 916 -8.29 127.87 -106.83
C PRO A 916 -9.03 127.20 -105.66
N PRO A 917 -9.84 126.15 -105.90
CA PRO A 917 -10.42 125.34 -104.82
C PRO A 917 -9.37 124.53 -104.07
N ASP A 918 -9.43 124.54 -102.74
CA ASP A 918 -8.61 123.66 -101.90
C ASP A 918 -9.21 122.26 -101.84
N TYR A 919 -8.46 121.27 -102.32
CA TYR A 919 -8.87 119.86 -102.31
C TYR A 919 -8.60 119.15 -100.98
N SER A 920 -7.87 119.74 -100.02
CA SER A 920 -7.60 119.12 -98.71
C SER A 920 -8.90 118.74 -98.01
N ILE A 921 -9.89 119.64 -97.98
CA ILE A 921 -11.20 119.42 -97.33
C ILE A 921 -11.90 118.15 -97.86
N MET A 922 -11.72 117.80 -99.14
CA MET A 922 -12.31 116.59 -99.71
C MET A 922 -11.54 115.32 -99.31
N ILE A 923 -10.21 115.40 -99.19
CA ILE A 923 -9.35 114.31 -98.70
C ILE A 923 -9.58 114.08 -97.20
N ASP A 924 -9.64 115.14 -96.40
CA ASP A 924 -9.88 115.08 -94.96
C ASP A 924 -11.26 114.49 -94.65
N LYS A 925 -12.28 114.80 -95.45
CA LYS A 925 -13.60 114.16 -95.33
C LYS A 925 -13.56 112.65 -95.63
N ILE A 926 -12.86 112.23 -96.68
CA ILE A 926 -12.68 110.81 -97.00
C ILE A 926 -11.93 110.09 -95.87
N ASN A 927 -10.89 110.70 -95.31
CA ASN A 927 -10.15 110.15 -94.16
C ASN A 927 -11.03 110.04 -92.90
N GLN A 928 -11.90 111.03 -92.63
CA GLN A 928 -12.86 110.96 -91.51
C GLN A 928 -13.91 109.85 -91.71
N ASP A 929 -14.45 109.68 -92.91
CA ASP A 929 -15.46 108.65 -93.18
C ASP A 929 -14.85 107.24 -93.18
N ILE A 930 -13.58 107.07 -93.61
CA ILE A 930 -12.79 105.84 -93.40
C ILE A 930 -12.57 105.57 -91.91
N THR A 931 -12.23 106.59 -91.12
CA THR A 931 -11.99 106.46 -89.67
C THR A 931 -13.28 106.05 -88.94
N ARG A 932 -14.44 106.61 -89.32
CA ARG A 932 -15.75 106.21 -88.81
C ARG A 932 -16.09 104.76 -89.13
N LEU A 933 -15.83 104.31 -90.36
CA LEU A 933 -16.04 102.91 -90.76
C LEU A 933 -15.16 101.95 -89.93
N ALA A 934 -13.89 102.29 -89.72
CA ALA A 934 -12.99 101.49 -88.88
C ALA A 934 -13.44 101.41 -87.41
N GLN A 935 -14.00 102.50 -86.86
CA GLN A 935 -14.51 102.53 -85.49
C GLN A 935 -15.85 101.80 -85.30
N SER A 936 -16.64 101.59 -86.37
CA SER A 936 -17.99 101.02 -86.28
C SER A 936 -18.05 99.48 -86.16
N GLN A 937 -16.95 98.76 -86.39
CA GLN A 937 -16.95 97.29 -86.48
C GLN A 937 -16.47 96.53 -85.22
N PHE A 938 -16.10 97.21 -84.13
CA PHE A 938 -15.53 96.54 -82.94
C PHE A 938 -16.51 96.26 -81.78
N ASN A 939 -17.76 96.74 -81.83
CA ASN A 939 -18.75 96.58 -80.76
C ASN A 939 -19.62 95.31 -80.91
N SER A 940 -19.00 94.14 -81.08
CA SER A 940 -19.71 92.85 -81.10
C SER A 940 -18.87 91.71 -80.51
N GLU A 941 -18.73 91.68 -79.19
CA GLU A 941 -18.26 90.49 -78.48
C GLU A 941 -19.34 89.39 -78.53
N PRO A 942 -19.01 88.16 -78.97
CA PRO A 942 -19.89 87.02 -78.80
C PRO A 942 -19.73 86.47 -77.37
N GLY A 943 -20.77 86.62 -76.54
CA GLY A 943 -20.81 86.03 -75.20
C GLY A 943 -20.66 84.50 -75.27
N VAL A 944 -19.77 83.94 -74.44
CA VAL A 944 -19.54 82.49 -74.34
C VAL A 944 -20.19 81.97 -73.06
N ASP A 945 -21.33 81.30 -73.19
CA ASP A 945 -21.95 80.54 -72.10
C ASP A 945 -21.07 79.34 -71.73
N SER A 946 -20.29 79.47 -70.65
CA SER A 946 -19.50 78.37 -70.07
C SER A 946 -20.32 77.63 -69.00
N ASN A 947 -20.91 76.50 -69.38
CA ASN A 947 -21.80 75.73 -68.50
C ASN A 947 -21.30 74.27 -68.36
N GLN A 948 -20.37 74.03 -67.43
CA GLN A 948 -20.05 72.72 -66.83
C GLN A 948 -19.17 72.85 -65.58
#